data_AF-A0AAQ3KSV1-F1
#
_entry.id   AF-A0AAQ3KSV1-F1
#
_cell.length_a   1.000
_cell.length_b   1.000
_cell.length_c   1.000
_cell.angle_alpha   90.00
_cell.angle_beta   90.00
_cell.angle_gamma   90.00
#
_symmetry.space_group_name_H-M   'P 1'
#
loop_
_entity.id
_entity.type
_entity.pdbx_description
1 polymer ?
#
loop_
_entity_poly.entity_id
_entity_poly.type
_entity_poly.pdbx_seq_one_letter_code
_entity_poly.pdbx_strand_id
1 'polypeptide(L)'
;MLQLGDQYLLRQLQETLDSDPDNPSHHYNLGLYLWESSEAMGDCVGQSAQLKERAAEHFMASAKLNPSNGAAFRFLGHYYSRVSVDAQRSAKCYQRAVTLDPFDSEAGEALCDMLDGDGKESLEIAVCKEASEKSPRAFWAFQRLGYLQVHQRKWSEAVPSLQHAIRGFPTCTDLWEALGLAYHRLGMFTAAIKSYGRAIELDNSRIFALLESGYIQLMLGSFRKGVEQFRCALELAPCNLSAHFGLASGLLGWSKDCIKSGAFVWAADLLREASEAAKTSTSLSGNLYSAWKLQGDIQIAYTSCFPWESERSGYDIDEELFKSSITNWKNTCHSAAKNAKLSYQRALHLAPWHANIYADIAISVDLIDFLEDRNKDSQEAWQLPERMALGGLLLEGVNKEFWVLLGSLASTNALKQHALIRGLELDLSLSEAWAFLGKLYRNLGEKQLANQAFDHARSIDPSLALPWAGMSANYQDGLCSANEAYESCLWAVQILPLAEFQVGLAALAVLSGQVQSPQVLGAIGQAVQRAPYSPESHNLHGLVCESRKDYQSAIMAYQRARCLLKIISNFKGDIKSCLVDVSVNLARSLCKAGRALDAVHECENLNEEGLLDAKSLQIYAVALWKLGQYNLALTMARKLAEDVSTMKHTSAAAALGLICTLTYNICGFNSVVTMIRKFPSECLRSSRMSLIVCALNALDRKNQLHSLLPSIPQTVVSHGMIIEMHSITAIGKMLQITGESNQALAVEKGVNYLRKALHMYPNSTLIRSHLGSLLLSSDDLMAPAKAARCAVVPTGHPCPINKGFRLPYEIHGAAAAACHSFCSAIPKFSFPTCNDELMHGARSLPLLQRRLHQEPWNQNARYLLILSILQKAREEKFPHQLCIILKHLILDAISREKFLRENKLSHSRSIILLLCASEISLQTGDFPGCIRYATDALNVLPTHSDLFFAHLQLCRAYAVQEDYSNLRNQYTNCLQIKTNHPIGWLLLKYLESRYSLQNNSDIIEENFRTCIASKGISANCWIANFELVSAQCYMWHQDYFRAEQALTRACAANTDSCLLLCHGAICMELARQQGGPQFVSRSISSLTKAQNNSPTLLPIVSLLLAQAEASFGAKAKWEKHLSLEWFAWPAEMRPAELYFQMHLLAKQPSTGSTQDRCIAYTQSSERWIQRAIHLNPSCLRYWRTLEMAVAS
;
A
#
# COMPACT_ATOMS: atom_id res chain seq x y z
N MET A 1 -23.73 -26.19 -72.68
CA MET A 1 -23.00 -25.07 -73.33
C MET A 1 -21.49 -25.20 -73.25
N LEU A 2 -20.88 -25.81 -72.21
CA LEU A 2 -19.43 -26.09 -72.16
C LEU A 2 -18.93 -27.03 -73.29
N GLN A 3 -19.64 -28.12 -73.58
CA GLN A 3 -19.25 -29.09 -74.63
C GLN A 3 -19.22 -28.56 -76.08
N LEU A 4 -19.93 -27.45 -76.38
CA LEU A 4 -19.95 -26.85 -77.72
C LEU A 4 -18.77 -25.87 -77.93
N GLY A 5 -18.29 -25.24 -76.85
CA GLY A 5 -17.09 -24.39 -76.90
C GLY A 5 -15.81 -25.23 -77.05
N ASP A 6 -15.78 -26.40 -76.43
CA ASP A 6 -14.64 -27.33 -76.45
C ASP A 6 -14.34 -27.88 -77.85
N GLN A 7 -15.36 -28.34 -78.58
CA GLN A 7 -15.17 -28.85 -79.94
C GLN A 7 -14.76 -27.76 -80.93
N TYR A 8 -15.16 -26.50 -80.69
CA TYR A 8 -14.75 -25.36 -81.50
C TYR A 8 -13.27 -25.03 -81.30
N LEU A 9 -12.81 -25.01 -80.05
CA LEU A 9 -11.41 -24.73 -79.71
C LEU A 9 -10.46 -25.83 -80.23
N LEU A 10 -10.85 -27.11 -80.12
CA LEU A 10 -10.06 -28.21 -80.68
C LEU A 10 -9.92 -28.11 -82.21
N ARG A 11 -10.99 -27.74 -82.93
CA ARG A 11 -10.93 -27.49 -84.38
C ARG A 11 -10.04 -26.29 -84.71
N GLN A 12 -10.14 -25.19 -83.97
CA GLN A 12 -9.25 -24.05 -84.18
C GLN A 12 -7.78 -24.41 -83.95
N LEU A 13 -7.47 -25.16 -82.89
CA LEU A 13 -6.10 -25.58 -82.61
C LEU A 13 -5.57 -26.55 -83.68
N GLN A 14 -6.41 -27.43 -84.22
CA GLN A 14 -6.07 -28.30 -85.34
C GLN A 14 -5.87 -27.51 -86.64
N GLU A 15 -6.76 -26.57 -86.97
CA GLU A 15 -6.62 -25.69 -88.13
C GLU A 15 -5.35 -24.83 -88.06
N THR A 16 -4.99 -24.32 -86.87
CA THR A 16 -3.73 -23.57 -86.67
C THR A 16 -2.50 -24.46 -86.79
N LEU A 17 -2.61 -25.74 -86.45
CA LEU A 17 -1.53 -26.70 -86.63
C LEU A 17 -1.36 -27.08 -88.11
N ASP A 18 -2.47 -27.28 -88.80
CA ASP A 18 -2.50 -27.60 -90.23
C ASP A 18 -1.98 -26.43 -91.08
N SER A 19 -2.16 -25.19 -90.63
CA SER A 19 -1.58 -24.02 -91.30
C SER A 19 -0.06 -23.90 -91.15
N ASP A 20 0.50 -24.28 -89.99
CA ASP A 20 1.94 -24.19 -89.69
C ASP A 20 2.41 -25.42 -88.89
N PRO A 21 2.69 -26.56 -89.57
CA PRO A 21 2.98 -27.84 -88.92
C PRO A 21 4.34 -27.89 -88.21
N ASP A 22 5.27 -26.99 -88.55
CA ASP A 22 6.61 -26.93 -87.96
C ASP A 22 6.68 -26.02 -86.71
N ASN A 23 5.56 -25.37 -86.31
CA ASN A 23 5.56 -24.49 -85.16
C ASN A 23 5.42 -25.28 -83.83
N PRO A 24 6.43 -25.25 -82.94
CA PRO A 24 6.43 -26.04 -81.70
C PRO A 24 5.33 -25.61 -80.71
N SER A 25 4.86 -24.36 -80.78
CA SER A 25 3.84 -23.82 -79.87
C SER A 25 2.44 -24.34 -80.19
N HIS A 26 2.11 -24.58 -81.46
CA HIS A 26 0.83 -25.15 -81.87
C HIS A 26 0.71 -26.62 -81.43
N HIS A 27 1.78 -27.42 -81.64
CA HIS A 27 1.84 -28.80 -81.12
C HIS A 27 1.71 -28.84 -79.59
N TYR A 28 2.37 -27.92 -78.87
CA TYR A 28 2.27 -27.85 -77.40
C TYR A 28 0.85 -27.49 -76.94
N ASN A 29 0.23 -26.46 -77.51
CA ASN A 29 -1.11 -26.01 -77.11
C ASN A 29 -2.18 -27.06 -77.41
N LEU A 30 -2.08 -27.75 -78.56
CA LEU A 30 -2.98 -28.88 -78.88
C LEU A 30 -2.76 -30.05 -77.92
N GLY A 31 -1.50 -30.39 -77.60
CA GLY A 31 -1.16 -31.41 -76.60
C GLY A 31 -1.69 -31.08 -75.21
N LEU A 32 -1.56 -29.82 -74.76
CA LEU A 32 -2.07 -29.35 -73.47
C LEU A 32 -3.60 -29.45 -73.41
N TYR A 33 -4.30 -29.01 -74.46
CA TYR A 33 -5.75 -29.14 -74.53
C TYR A 33 -6.21 -30.61 -74.47
N LEU A 34 -5.55 -31.50 -75.21
CA LEU A 34 -5.83 -32.94 -75.16
C LEU A 34 -5.53 -33.52 -73.76
N TRP A 35 -4.49 -33.04 -73.08
CA TRP A 35 -4.17 -33.44 -71.72
C TRP A 35 -5.24 -32.97 -70.72
N GLU A 36 -5.61 -31.69 -70.71
CA GLU A 36 -6.63 -31.13 -69.81
C GLU A 36 -8.01 -31.75 -70.06
N SER A 37 -8.38 -31.94 -71.33
CA SER A 37 -9.63 -32.63 -71.68
C SER A 37 -9.67 -34.08 -71.19
N SER A 38 -8.51 -34.75 -71.13
CA SER A 38 -8.39 -36.10 -70.57
C SER A 38 -8.54 -36.14 -69.04
N GLU A 39 -8.15 -35.08 -68.33
CA GLU A 39 -8.29 -34.94 -66.88
C GLU A 39 -9.73 -34.56 -66.50
N ALA A 40 -10.39 -33.72 -67.29
CA ALA A 40 -11.79 -33.31 -67.07
C ALA A 40 -12.82 -34.45 -67.24
N MET A 41 -12.50 -35.50 -68.02
CA MET A 41 -13.38 -36.63 -68.31
C MET A 41 -13.37 -37.74 -67.23
N GLY A 42 -12.49 -37.66 -66.22
CA GLY A 42 -12.36 -38.64 -65.14
C GLY A 42 -11.96 -40.06 -65.60
N ASP A 43 -12.10 -41.05 -64.69
CA ASP A 43 -11.69 -42.47 -64.87
C ASP A 43 -12.55 -43.27 -65.87
N CYS A 44 -12.89 -42.71 -67.03
CA CYS A 44 -13.35 -43.50 -68.16
C CYS A 44 -12.14 -44.25 -68.76
N VAL A 45 -11.83 -45.41 -68.17
CA VAL A 45 -10.57 -46.19 -68.24
C VAL A 45 -10.03 -46.47 -69.67
N GLY A 46 -10.83 -46.32 -70.72
CA GLY A 46 -10.39 -46.54 -72.11
C GLY A 46 -10.11 -45.28 -72.96
N GLN A 47 -10.91 -44.21 -72.81
CA GLN A 47 -10.80 -43.03 -73.69
C GLN A 47 -9.83 -41.98 -73.16
N SER A 48 -9.68 -41.86 -71.84
CA SER A 48 -8.72 -40.93 -71.23
C SER A 48 -7.26 -41.30 -71.54
N ALA A 49 -6.93 -42.61 -71.53
CA ALA A 49 -5.60 -43.08 -71.88
C ALA A 49 -5.23 -42.78 -73.35
N GLN A 50 -6.17 -42.99 -74.28
CA GLN A 50 -5.97 -42.70 -75.70
C GLN A 50 -5.77 -41.20 -75.98
N LEU A 51 -6.47 -40.33 -75.25
CA LEU A 51 -6.26 -38.88 -75.35
C LEU A 51 -4.89 -38.47 -74.80
N LYS A 52 -4.42 -39.10 -73.71
CA LYS A 52 -3.09 -38.86 -73.15
C LYS A 52 -1.96 -39.38 -74.06
N GLU A 53 -2.17 -40.50 -74.75
CA GLU A 53 -1.25 -41.02 -75.78
C GLU A 53 -1.12 -40.03 -76.94
N ARG A 54 -2.25 -39.53 -77.47
CA ARG A 54 -2.25 -38.50 -78.52
C ARG A 54 -1.60 -37.20 -78.05
N ALA A 55 -1.89 -36.77 -76.82
CA ALA A 55 -1.24 -35.61 -76.22
C ALA A 55 0.28 -35.80 -76.14
N ALA A 56 0.75 -36.98 -75.74
CA ALA A 56 2.18 -37.31 -75.67
C ALA A 56 2.86 -37.28 -77.04
N GLU A 57 2.21 -37.73 -78.11
CA GLU A 57 2.72 -37.59 -79.49
C GLU A 57 2.97 -36.12 -79.86
N HIS A 58 2.00 -35.25 -79.56
CA HIS A 58 2.13 -33.81 -79.79
C HIS A 58 3.18 -33.15 -78.89
N PHE A 59 3.32 -33.56 -77.63
CA PHE A 59 4.41 -33.10 -76.76
C PHE A 59 5.78 -33.57 -77.24
N MET A 60 5.90 -34.81 -77.77
CA MET A 60 7.13 -35.30 -78.38
C MET A 60 7.49 -34.53 -79.66
N ALA A 61 6.49 -34.21 -80.50
CA ALA A 61 6.69 -33.38 -81.68
C ALA A 61 7.17 -31.96 -81.29
N SER A 62 6.51 -31.35 -80.31
CA SER A 62 6.92 -30.05 -79.77
C SER A 62 8.35 -30.06 -79.20
N ALA A 63 8.72 -31.10 -78.43
CA ALA A 63 10.06 -31.24 -77.86
C ALA A 63 11.16 -31.48 -78.91
N LYS A 64 10.84 -32.16 -80.03
CA LYS A 64 11.77 -32.34 -81.16
C LYS A 64 11.99 -31.04 -81.94
N LEU A 65 10.91 -30.29 -82.18
CA LEU A 65 10.95 -29.02 -82.91
C LEU A 65 11.59 -27.90 -82.09
N ASN A 66 11.37 -27.89 -80.77
CA ASN A 66 12.02 -26.96 -79.85
C ASN A 66 12.60 -27.67 -78.61
N PRO A 67 13.89 -28.04 -78.65
CA PRO A 67 14.59 -28.65 -77.52
C PRO A 67 14.73 -27.75 -76.27
N SER A 68 14.39 -26.47 -76.36
CA SER A 68 14.39 -25.52 -75.23
C SER A 68 13.04 -25.43 -74.50
N ASN A 69 11.99 -26.07 -75.01
CA ASN A 69 10.67 -26.05 -74.38
C ASN A 69 10.60 -26.99 -73.17
N GLY A 70 10.92 -26.48 -71.97
CA GLY A 70 10.89 -27.24 -70.71
C GLY A 70 9.51 -27.83 -70.39
N ALA A 71 8.41 -27.11 -70.70
CA ALA A 71 7.06 -27.55 -70.37
C ALA A 71 6.60 -28.78 -71.17
N ALA A 72 7.07 -28.94 -72.42
CA ALA A 72 6.82 -30.15 -73.19
C ALA A 72 7.49 -31.38 -72.54
N PHE A 73 8.71 -31.24 -72.02
CA PHE A 73 9.40 -32.31 -71.29
C PHE A 73 8.73 -32.65 -69.96
N ARG A 74 8.13 -31.67 -69.26
CA ARG A 74 7.33 -31.92 -68.04
C ARG A 74 6.14 -32.85 -68.33
N PHE A 75 5.32 -32.53 -69.33
CA PHE A 75 4.15 -33.36 -69.66
C PHE A 75 4.53 -34.73 -70.22
N LEU A 76 5.64 -34.84 -70.96
CA LEU A 76 6.21 -36.14 -71.33
C LEU A 76 6.63 -36.95 -70.10
N GLY A 77 7.23 -36.30 -69.09
CA GLY A 77 7.49 -36.92 -67.80
C GLY A 77 6.23 -37.45 -67.13
N HIS A 78 5.15 -36.65 -67.06
CA HIS A 78 3.87 -37.08 -66.51
C HIS A 78 3.27 -38.28 -67.26
N TYR A 79 3.38 -38.27 -68.58
CA TYR A 79 2.94 -39.40 -69.41
C TYR A 79 3.73 -40.68 -69.11
N TYR A 80 5.07 -40.61 -69.11
CA TYR A 80 5.91 -41.77 -68.82
C TYR A 80 5.76 -42.27 -67.37
N SER A 81 5.47 -41.36 -66.43
CA SER A 81 5.22 -41.69 -65.02
C SER A 81 3.85 -42.36 -64.82
N ARG A 82 2.77 -41.79 -65.37
CA ARG A 82 1.38 -42.16 -65.04
C ARG A 82 0.75 -43.17 -66.02
N VAL A 83 1.13 -43.14 -67.30
CA VAL A 83 0.47 -43.95 -68.35
C VAL A 83 1.33 -45.13 -68.78
N SER A 84 2.59 -44.89 -69.17
CA SER A 84 3.46 -45.97 -69.66
C SER A 84 4.28 -46.66 -68.58
N VAL A 85 4.33 -46.10 -67.36
CA VAL A 85 5.07 -46.60 -66.19
C VAL A 85 6.58 -46.84 -66.47
N ASP A 86 7.18 -46.00 -67.32
CA ASP A 86 8.61 -46.04 -67.64
C ASP A 86 9.40 -45.07 -66.75
N ALA A 87 9.79 -45.53 -65.55
CA ALA A 87 10.44 -44.68 -64.54
C ALA A 87 11.75 -44.03 -65.04
N GLN A 88 12.59 -44.76 -65.78
CA GLN A 88 13.87 -44.23 -66.27
C GLN A 88 13.71 -43.12 -67.33
N ARG A 89 12.71 -43.23 -68.22
CA ARG A 89 12.44 -42.20 -69.23
C ARG A 89 11.78 -40.99 -68.59
N SER A 90 10.86 -41.23 -67.68
CA SER A 90 10.21 -40.19 -66.87
C SER A 90 11.24 -39.33 -66.12
N ALA A 91 12.14 -39.95 -65.35
CA ALA A 91 13.17 -39.22 -64.61
C ALA A 91 14.10 -38.38 -65.53
N LYS A 92 14.48 -38.91 -66.70
CA LYS A 92 15.27 -38.14 -67.68
C LYS A 92 14.49 -36.97 -68.28
N CYS A 93 13.20 -37.14 -68.55
CA CYS A 93 12.35 -36.07 -69.07
C CYS A 93 12.17 -34.95 -68.03
N TYR A 94 11.89 -35.29 -66.77
CA TYR A 94 11.83 -34.30 -65.69
C TYR A 94 13.18 -33.64 -65.41
N GLN A 95 14.29 -34.39 -65.41
CA GLN A 95 15.62 -33.81 -65.26
C GLN A 95 15.91 -32.80 -66.38
N ARG A 96 15.53 -33.13 -67.62
CA ARG A 96 15.67 -32.20 -68.74
C ARG A 96 14.78 -30.96 -68.56
N ALA A 97 13.53 -31.12 -68.12
CA ALA A 97 12.62 -30.02 -67.84
C ALA A 97 13.21 -29.06 -66.79
N VAL A 98 13.68 -29.58 -65.64
CA VAL A 98 14.30 -28.80 -64.56
C VAL A 98 15.60 -28.11 -64.98
N THR A 99 16.41 -28.74 -65.84
CA THR A 99 17.64 -28.09 -66.36
C THR A 99 17.35 -26.91 -67.27
N LEU A 100 16.22 -26.93 -67.99
CA LEU A 100 15.80 -25.89 -68.91
C LEU A 100 15.04 -24.77 -68.18
N ASP A 101 14.16 -25.16 -67.27
CA ASP A 101 13.41 -24.25 -66.40
C ASP A 101 13.54 -24.69 -64.92
N PRO A 102 14.50 -24.11 -64.17
CA PRO A 102 14.66 -24.40 -62.75
C PRO A 102 13.47 -23.96 -61.88
N PHE A 103 12.58 -23.10 -62.39
CA PHE A 103 11.42 -22.60 -61.64
C PHE A 103 10.24 -23.57 -61.65
N ASP A 104 10.22 -24.54 -62.57
CA ASP A 104 9.14 -25.50 -62.73
C ASP A 104 9.04 -26.45 -61.53
N SER A 105 8.16 -26.12 -60.58
CA SER A 105 7.97 -26.86 -59.34
C SER A 105 7.40 -28.25 -59.56
N GLU A 106 6.52 -28.41 -60.55
CA GLU A 106 5.85 -29.70 -60.81
C GLU A 106 6.84 -30.73 -61.37
N ALA A 107 7.70 -30.31 -62.31
CA ALA A 107 8.75 -31.19 -62.84
C ALA A 107 9.82 -31.48 -61.78
N GLY A 108 10.16 -30.49 -60.95
CA GLY A 108 11.12 -30.62 -59.85
C GLY A 108 10.67 -31.57 -58.76
N GLU A 109 9.45 -31.39 -58.24
CA GLU A 109 8.87 -32.25 -57.21
C GLU A 109 8.66 -33.68 -57.71
N ALA A 110 8.15 -33.86 -58.93
CA ALA A 110 7.98 -35.20 -59.50
C ALA A 110 9.33 -35.92 -59.70
N LEU A 111 10.39 -35.20 -60.06
CA LEU A 111 11.74 -35.78 -60.13
C LEU A 111 12.26 -36.18 -58.75
N CYS A 112 12.10 -35.31 -57.74
CA CYS A 112 12.48 -35.60 -56.36
C CYS A 112 11.74 -36.82 -55.82
N ASP A 113 10.41 -36.89 -55.96
CA ASP A 113 9.61 -38.01 -55.47
C ASP A 113 10.02 -39.35 -56.12
N MET A 114 10.43 -39.32 -57.39
CA MET A 114 10.98 -40.50 -58.06
C MET A 114 12.35 -40.91 -57.52
N LEU A 115 13.22 -39.94 -57.20
CA LEU A 115 14.54 -40.21 -56.63
C LEU A 115 14.45 -40.69 -55.18
N ASP A 116 13.50 -40.14 -54.41
CA ASP A 116 13.11 -40.58 -53.07
C ASP A 116 12.67 -42.05 -53.09
N GLY A 117 11.76 -42.40 -54.01
CA GLY A 117 11.27 -43.79 -54.18
C GLY A 117 12.36 -44.79 -54.57
N ASP A 118 13.38 -44.34 -55.31
CA ASP A 118 14.57 -45.11 -55.69
C ASP A 118 15.66 -45.17 -54.59
N GLY A 119 15.51 -44.42 -53.50
CA GLY A 119 16.50 -44.28 -52.42
C GLY A 119 17.79 -43.56 -52.83
N LYS A 120 17.76 -42.72 -53.89
CA LYS A 120 18.93 -42.02 -54.45
C LYS A 120 19.07 -40.60 -53.91
N GLU A 121 19.10 -40.48 -52.59
CA GLU A 121 19.15 -39.19 -51.86
C GLU A 121 20.33 -38.28 -52.29
N SER A 122 21.49 -38.86 -52.60
CA SER A 122 22.68 -38.08 -53.00
C SER A 122 22.50 -37.36 -54.34
N LEU A 123 21.79 -37.99 -55.29
CA LEU A 123 21.48 -37.39 -56.59
C LEU A 123 20.40 -36.33 -56.45
N GLU A 124 19.41 -36.57 -55.58
CA GLU A 124 18.36 -35.60 -55.31
C GLU A 124 18.92 -34.29 -54.72
N ILE A 125 19.85 -34.39 -53.77
CA ILE A 125 20.54 -33.22 -53.21
C ILE A 125 21.33 -32.49 -54.29
N ALA A 126 22.01 -33.22 -55.18
CA ALA A 126 22.76 -32.61 -56.29
C ALA A 126 21.82 -31.85 -57.23
N VAL A 127 20.68 -32.44 -57.59
CA VAL A 127 19.65 -31.80 -58.43
C VAL A 127 19.07 -30.55 -57.76
N CYS A 128 18.70 -30.64 -56.48
CA CYS A 128 18.17 -29.49 -55.73
C CYS A 128 19.21 -28.37 -55.57
N LYS A 129 20.48 -28.71 -55.31
CA LYS A 129 21.57 -27.73 -55.24
C LYS A 129 21.78 -27.03 -56.58
N GLU A 130 21.87 -27.80 -57.67
CA GLU A 130 22.02 -27.24 -59.02
C GLU A 130 20.87 -26.30 -59.39
N ALA A 131 19.62 -26.68 -59.08
CA ALA A 131 18.45 -25.83 -59.31
C ALA A 131 18.48 -24.55 -58.45
N SER A 132 18.90 -24.67 -57.18
CA SER A 132 19.00 -23.54 -56.25
C SER A 132 20.11 -22.53 -56.59
N GLU A 133 21.23 -23.01 -57.15
CA GLU A 133 22.34 -22.16 -57.60
C GLU A 133 22.01 -21.45 -58.91
N LYS A 134 21.31 -22.14 -59.82
CA LYS A 134 20.87 -21.55 -61.10
C LYS A 134 19.82 -20.47 -60.92
N SER A 135 18.93 -20.61 -59.91
CA SER A 135 17.89 -19.61 -59.73
C SER A 135 17.42 -19.46 -58.27
N PRO A 136 17.33 -18.22 -57.74
CA PRO A 136 16.86 -17.98 -56.37
C PRO A 136 15.34 -18.09 -56.21
N ARG A 137 14.56 -18.21 -57.31
CA ARG A 137 13.10 -18.40 -57.26
C ARG A 137 12.67 -19.87 -57.31
N ALA A 138 13.61 -20.82 -57.42
CA ALA A 138 13.33 -22.25 -57.31
C ALA A 138 13.01 -22.63 -55.85
N PHE A 139 11.88 -22.15 -55.32
CA PHE A 139 11.50 -22.36 -53.91
C PHE A 139 11.30 -23.83 -53.57
N TRP A 140 10.79 -24.64 -54.51
CA TRP A 140 10.64 -26.10 -54.37
C TRP A 140 11.98 -26.79 -54.09
N ALA A 141 13.05 -26.35 -54.76
CA ALA A 141 14.40 -26.90 -54.60
C ALA A 141 14.98 -26.55 -53.22
N PHE A 142 14.78 -25.32 -52.73
CA PHE A 142 15.16 -24.94 -51.37
C PHE A 142 14.36 -25.67 -50.30
N GLN A 143 13.07 -25.94 -50.54
CA GLN A 143 12.22 -26.72 -49.64
C GLN A 143 12.71 -28.17 -49.52
N ARG A 144 12.87 -28.86 -50.66
CA ARG A 144 13.39 -30.24 -50.69
C ARG A 144 14.80 -30.34 -50.10
N LEU A 145 15.70 -29.44 -50.51
CA LEU A 145 17.05 -29.37 -49.96
C LEU A 145 17.03 -29.14 -48.44
N GLY A 146 16.17 -28.25 -47.94
CA GLY A 146 16.01 -27.99 -46.51
C GLY A 146 15.57 -29.22 -45.73
N TYR A 147 14.56 -29.97 -46.20
CA TYR A 147 14.13 -31.20 -45.55
C TYR A 147 15.20 -32.30 -45.58
N LEU A 148 15.89 -32.48 -46.71
CA LEU A 148 17.00 -33.43 -46.83
C LEU A 148 18.16 -33.07 -45.88
N GLN A 149 18.49 -31.78 -45.76
CA GLN A 149 19.52 -31.31 -44.83
C GLN A 149 19.11 -31.55 -43.35
N VAL A 150 17.83 -31.35 -43.01
CA VAL A 150 17.27 -31.70 -41.69
C VAL A 150 17.38 -33.20 -41.43
N HIS A 151 17.02 -34.04 -42.42
CA HIS A 151 17.13 -35.50 -42.34
C HIS A 151 18.58 -35.95 -42.13
N GLN A 152 19.53 -35.34 -42.83
CA GLN A 152 20.97 -35.55 -42.66
C GLN A 152 21.56 -34.93 -41.39
N ARG A 153 20.75 -34.25 -40.56
CA ARG A 153 21.17 -33.55 -39.35
C ARG A 153 22.19 -32.42 -39.60
N LYS A 154 22.22 -31.85 -40.81
CA LYS A 154 23.04 -30.70 -41.21
C LYS A 154 22.29 -29.40 -40.89
N TRP A 155 22.10 -29.13 -39.60
CA TRP A 155 21.23 -28.05 -39.12
C TRP A 155 21.67 -26.65 -39.59
N SER A 156 22.98 -26.38 -39.63
CA SER A 156 23.53 -25.08 -40.05
C SER A 156 23.26 -24.77 -41.52
N GLU A 157 23.31 -25.77 -42.39
CA GLU A 157 23.01 -25.61 -43.82
C GLU A 157 21.49 -25.58 -44.08
N ALA A 158 20.71 -26.29 -43.27
CA ALA A 158 19.25 -26.34 -43.40
C ALA A 158 18.57 -24.98 -43.16
N VAL A 159 19.03 -24.21 -42.17
CA VAL A 159 18.43 -22.91 -41.81
C VAL A 159 18.32 -21.94 -43.01
N PRO A 160 19.40 -21.62 -43.75
CA PRO A 160 19.31 -20.70 -44.88
C PRO A 160 18.42 -21.26 -46.02
N SER A 161 18.45 -22.56 -46.27
CA SER A 161 17.59 -23.22 -47.28
C SER A 161 16.10 -23.10 -46.91
N LEU A 162 15.75 -23.42 -45.66
CA LEU A 162 14.38 -23.35 -45.15
C LEU A 162 13.87 -21.90 -45.08
N GLN A 163 14.70 -20.94 -44.67
CA GLN A 163 14.34 -19.52 -44.68
C GLN A 163 14.04 -19.01 -46.11
N HIS A 164 14.76 -19.49 -47.12
CA HIS A 164 14.47 -19.14 -48.51
C HIS A 164 13.19 -19.83 -49.00
N ALA A 165 12.99 -21.10 -48.68
CA ALA A 165 11.76 -21.84 -49.02
C ALA A 165 10.50 -21.14 -48.47
N ILE A 166 10.54 -20.64 -47.23
CA ILE A 166 9.43 -19.94 -46.58
C ILE A 166 9.04 -18.63 -47.31
N ARG A 167 9.96 -18.00 -48.06
CA ARG A 167 9.61 -16.82 -48.87
C ARG A 167 8.66 -17.16 -50.02
N GLY A 168 8.76 -18.38 -50.57
CA GLY A 168 7.86 -18.90 -51.59
C GLY A 168 6.60 -19.53 -51.00
N PHE A 169 6.73 -20.22 -49.87
CA PHE A 169 5.65 -20.96 -49.22
C PHE A 169 5.42 -20.48 -47.77
N PRO A 170 4.96 -19.23 -47.55
CA PRO A 170 4.86 -18.66 -46.20
C PRO A 170 3.79 -19.30 -45.31
N THR A 171 2.79 -19.95 -45.92
CA THR A 171 1.68 -20.63 -45.23
C THR A 171 1.95 -22.11 -44.98
N CYS A 172 3.07 -22.66 -45.45
CA CYS A 172 3.43 -24.07 -45.24
C CYS A 172 3.90 -24.28 -43.79
N THR A 173 3.10 -24.98 -43.00
CA THR A 173 3.36 -25.28 -41.58
C THR A 173 4.59 -26.16 -41.40
N ASP A 174 4.77 -27.17 -42.26
CA ASP A 174 5.88 -28.13 -42.19
C ASP A 174 7.25 -27.45 -42.31
N LEU A 175 7.34 -26.40 -43.14
CA LEU A 175 8.56 -25.60 -43.28
C LEU A 175 8.90 -24.82 -42.00
N TRP A 176 7.88 -24.25 -41.33
CA TRP A 176 8.07 -23.56 -40.06
C TRP A 176 8.46 -24.52 -38.93
N GLU A 177 7.87 -25.72 -38.89
CA GLU A 177 8.26 -26.78 -37.94
C GLU A 177 9.69 -27.27 -38.18
N ALA A 178 10.07 -27.54 -39.43
CA ALA A 178 11.44 -27.95 -39.79
C ALA A 178 12.48 -26.87 -39.47
N LEU A 179 12.15 -25.59 -39.71
CA LEU A 179 13.01 -24.47 -39.32
C LEU A 179 13.14 -24.38 -37.80
N GLY A 180 12.04 -24.54 -37.07
CA GLY A 180 12.03 -24.58 -35.61
C GLY A 180 12.91 -25.71 -35.05
N LEU A 181 12.85 -26.90 -35.67
CA LEU A 181 13.68 -28.04 -35.31
C LEU A 181 15.17 -27.76 -35.57
N ALA A 182 15.51 -27.19 -36.72
CA ALA A 182 16.88 -26.81 -37.04
C ALA A 182 17.43 -25.78 -36.03
N TYR A 183 16.65 -24.75 -35.70
CA TYR A 183 17.03 -23.79 -34.66
C TYR A 183 17.18 -24.41 -33.27
N HIS A 184 16.28 -25.32 -32.90
CA HIS A 184 16.35 -26.03 -31.62
C HIS A 184 17.67 -26.81 -31.53
N ARG A 185 18.01 -27.60 -32.56
CA ARG A 185 19.24 -28.41 -32.58
C ARG A 185 20.53 -27.58 -32.61
N LEU A 186 20.47 -26.34 -33.08
CA LEU A 186 21.58 -25.37 -33.01
C LEU A 186 21.68 -24.63 -31.66
N GLY A 187 20.74 -24.83 -30.72
CA GLY A 187 20.67 -24.10 -29.46
C GLY A 187 20.09 -22.68 -29.58
N MET A 188 19.53 -22.32 -30.73
CA MET A 188 18.88 -21.02 -30.97
C MET A 188 17.43 -21.02 -30.48
N PHE A 189 17.23 -21.20 -29.17
CA PHE A 189 15.92 -21.44 -28.55
C PHE A 189 14.87 -20.35 -28.80
N THR A 190 15.27 -19.08 -28.81
CA THR A 190 14.33 -17.96 -29.02
C THR A 190 13.82 -17.88 -30.46
N ALA A 191 14.68 -18.20 -31.44
CA ALA A 191 14.29 -18.31 -32.84
C ALA A 191 13.36 -19.52 -33.03
N ALA A 192 13.73 -20.67 -32.46
CA ALA A 192 12.94 -21.90 -32.49
C ALA A 192 11.51 -21.69 -31.99
N ILE A 193 11.32 -21.06 -30.82
CA ILE A 193 10.00 -20.74 -30.27
C ILE A 193 9.18 -19.87 -31.22
N LYS A 194 9.78 -18.88 -31.89
CA LYS A 194 9.06 -18.04 -32.85
C LYS A 194 8.61 -18.82 -34.08
N SER A 195 9.47 -19.68 -34.63
CA SER A 195 9.13 -20.55 -35.76
C SER A 195 8.05 -21.57 -35.40
N TYR A 196 8.14 -22.23 -34.24
CA TYR A 196 7.06 -23.12 -33.77
C TYR A 196 5.78 -22.36 -33.46
N GLY A 197 5.87 -21.18 -32.86
CA GLY A 197 4.72 -20.30 -32.63
C GLY A 197 4.01 -19.94 -33.94
N ARG A 198 4.78 -19.66 -35.01
CA ARG A 198 4.21 -19.40 -36.34
C ARG A 198 3.58 -20.64 -36.95
N ALA A 199 4.17 -21.82 -36.76
CA ALA A 199 3.56 -23.08 -37.19
C ALA A 199 2.22 -23.34 -36.49
N ILE A 200 2.15 -23.09 -35.17
CA ILE A 200 0.93 -23.20 -34.36
C ILE A 200 -0.13 -22.20 -34.84
N GLU A 201 0.24 -20.92 -35.05
CA GLU A 201 -0.68 -19.90 -35.58
C GLU A 201 -1.33 -20.27 -36.92
N LEU A 202 -0.58 -20.98 -37.78
CA LEU A 202 -1.05 -21.43 -39.08
C LEU A 202 -1.92 -22.69 -38.97
N ASP A 203 -1.52 -23.64 -38.11
CA ASP A 203 -2.24 -24.87 -37.85
C ASP A 203 -2.14 -25.27 -36.36
N ASN A 204 -3.23 -25.03 -35.64
CA ASN A 204 -3.33 -25.31 -34.21
C ASN A 204 -3.35 -26.83 -33.90
N SER A 205 -3.47 -27.71 -34.89
CA SER A 205 -3.50 -29.18 -34.67
C SER A 205 -2.11 -29.81 -34.56
N ARG A 206 -1.04 -29.01 -34.72
CA ARG A 206 0.35 -29.45 -34.74
C ARG A 206 0.90 -29.78 -33.35
N ILE A 207 0.70 -31.04 -32.94
CA ILE A 207 1.18 -31.57 -31.65
C ILE A 207 2.71 -31.47 -31.53
N PHE A 208 3.47 -31.71 -32.60
CA PHE A 208 4.93 -31.67 -32.55
C PHE A 208 5.47 -30.27 -32.20
N ALA A 209 5.00 -29.22 -32.89
CA ALA A 209 5.34 -27.84 -32.54
C ALA A 209 4.94 -27.46 -31.10
N LEU A 210 3.77 -27.89 -30.62
CA LEU A 210 3.33 -27.66 -29.23
C LEU A 210 4.28 -28.33 -28.22
N LEU A 211 4.65 -29.59 -28.46
CA LEU A 211 5.58 -30.33 -27.59
C LEU A 211 6.97 -29.70 -27.56
N GLU A 212 7.57 -29.48 -28.73
CA GLU A 212 8.93 -28.93 -28.84
C GLU A 212 9.01 -27.51 -28.29
N SER A 213 8.01 -26.66 -28.57
CA SER A 213 7.95 -25.32 -27.98
C SER A 213 7.80 -25.38 -26.46
N GLY A 214 7.00 -26.31 -25.94
CA GLY A 214 6.87 -26.59 -24.50
C GLY A 214 8.20 -26.99 -23.87
N TYR A 215 8.91 -27.95 -24.44
CA TYR A 215 10.22 -28.40 -23.94
C TYR A 215 11.26 -27.28 -23.95
N ILE A 216 11.33 -26.48 -25.01
CA ILE A 216 12.26 -25.34 -25.07
C ILE A 216 11.91 -24.33 -23.98
N GLN A 217 10.63 -24.07 -23.72
CA GLN A 217 10.20 -23.17 -22.65
C GLN A 217 10.58 -23.71 -21.27
N LEU A 218 10.53 -25.03 -21.05
CA LEU A 218 11.05 -25.66 -19.82
C LEU A 218 12.56 -25.42 -19.67
N MET A 219 13.34 -25.62 -20.74
CA MET A 219 14.79 -25.39 -20.73
C MET A 219 15.16 -23.93 -20.45
N LEU A 220 14.32 -22.98 -20.89
CA LEU A 220 14.48 -21.55 -20.60
C LEU A 220 13.95 -21.13 -19.22
N GLY A 221 13.37 -22.04 -18.43
CA GLY A 221 12.78 -21.75 -17.12
C GLY A 221 11.39 -21.08 -17.17
N SER A 222 10.77 -20.98 -18.35
CA SER A 222 9.42 -20.43 -18.52
C SER A 222 8.34 -21.50 -18.31
N PHE A 223 8.31 -22.10 -17.12
CA PHE A 223 7.49 -23.29 -16.82
C PHE A 223 5.99 -23.12 -17.09
N ARG A 224 5.42 -21.97 -16.72
CA ARG A 224 3.99 -21.69 -16.90
C ARG A 224 3.56 -21.78 -18.37
N LYS A 225 4.31 -21.15 -19.27
CA LYS A 225 4.01 -21.19 -20.71
C LYS A 225 4.19 -22.60 -21.25
N GLY A 226 5.22 -23.32 -20.79
CA GLY A 226 5.46 -24.71 -21.22
C GLY A 226 4.29 -25.62 -20.84
N VAL A 227 3.81 -25.51 -19.60
CA VAL A 227 2.62 -26.22 -19.09
C VAL A 227 1.38 -25.92 -19.94
N GLU A 228 1.17 -24.66 -20.33
CA GLU A 228 0.06 -24.26 -21.22
C GLU A 228 0.16 -24.98 -22.59
N GLN A 229 1.36 -25.06 -23.19
CA GLN A 229 1.57 -25.77 -24.46
C GLN A 229 1.31 -27.28 -24.34
N PHE A 230 1.77 -27.92 -23.25
CA PHE A 230 1.50 -29.34 -23.02
C PHE A 230 0.01 -29.62 -22.79
N ARG A 231 -0.71 -28.74 -22.09
CA ARG A 231 -2.17 -28.85 -21.93
C ARG A 231 -2.88 -28.77 -23.27
N CYS A 232 -2.52 -27.82 -24.14
CA CYS A 232 -3.06 -27.73 -25.50
C CYS A 232 -2.76 -29.01 -26.30
N ALA A 233 -1.54 -29.56 -26.20
CA ALA A 233 -1.20 -30.81 -26.87
C ALA A 233 -2.03 -32.01 -26.35
N LEU A 234 -2.39 -32.03 -25.07
CA LEU A 234 -3.24 -33.06 -24.47
C LEU A 234 -4.72 -32.90 -24.81
N GLU A 235 -5.20 -31.69 -25.06
CA GLU A 235 -6.56 -31.47 -25.59
C GLU A 235 -6.71 -32.09 -26.98
N LEU A 236 -5.65 -32.03 -27.81
CA LEU A 236 -5.62 -32.64 -29.15
C LEU A 236 -5.38 -34.15 -29.10
N ALA A 237 -4.43 -34.59 -28.27
CA ALA A 237 -4.03 -35.99 -28.14
C ALA A 237 -3.90 -36.39 -26.67
N PRO A 238 -5.00 -36.85 -26.03
CA PRO A 238 -5.04 -37.11 -24.59
C PRO A 238 -4.16 -38.29 -24.15
N CYS A 239 -3.84 -39.21 -25.06
CA CYS A 239 -2.98 -40.36 -24.80
C CYS A 239 -1.51 -40.13 -25.15
N ASN A 240 -1.09 -38.89 -25.44
CA ASN A 240 0.29 -38.60 -25.82
C ASN A 240 1.24 -38.68 -24.61
N LEU A 241 2.12 -39.68 -24.62
CA LEU A 241 3.10 -39.94 -23.56
C LEU A 241 4.03 -38.74 -23.31
N SER A 242 4.58 -38.15 -24.37
CA SER A 242 5.53 -37.04 -24.27
C SER A 242 4.86 -35.79 -23.70
N ALA A 243 3.58 -35.55 -24.01
CA ALA A 243 2.82 -34.43 -23.48
C ALA A 243 2.59 -34.57 -21.97
N HIS A 244 2.18 -35.76 -21.49
CA HIS A 244 2.03 -36.04 -20.06
C HIS A 244 3.36 -35.93 -19.31
N PHE A 245 4.44 -36.48 -19.87
CA PHE A 245 5.78 -36.37 -19.30
C PHE A 245 6.26 -34.91 -19.23
N GLY A 246 6.07 -34.16 -20.32
CA GLY A 246 6.37 -32.73 -20.41
C GLY A 246 5.58 -31.91 -19.40
N LEU A 247 4.27 -32.16 -19.28
CA LEU A 247 3.38 -31.53 -18.30
C LEU A 247 3.87 -31.78 -16.87
N ALA A 248 4.11 -33.04 -16.50
CA ALA A 248 4.59 -33.42 -15.16
C ALA A 248 5.94 -32.76 -14.83
N SER A 249 6.87 -32.75 -15.78
CA SER A 249 8.18 -32.10 -15.61
C SER A 249 8.08 -30.58 -15.49
N GLY A 250 7.16 -29.95 -16.24
CA GLY A 250 6.91 -28.52 -16.19
C GLY A 250 6.24 -28.08 -14.90
N LEU A 251 5.26 -28.83 -14.40
CA LEU A 251 4.63 -28.59 -13.11
C LEU A 251 5.62 -28.78 -11.95
N LEU A 252 6.53 -29.76 -12.04
CA LEU A 252 7.64 -29.93 -11.08
C LEU A 252 8.60 -28.73 -11.09
N GLY A 253 8.94 -28.21 -12.27
CA GLY A 253 9.76 -26.99 -12.39
C GLY A 253 9.07 -25.78 -11.79
N TRP A 254 7.79 -25.57 -12.12
CA TRP A 254 6.99 -24.47 -11.60
C TRP A 254 6.78 -24.54 -10.09
N SER A 255 6.59 -25.74 -9.54
CA SER A 255 6.46 -25.92 -8.09
C SER A 255 7.76 -25.60 -7.35
N LYS A 256 8.93 -25.92 -7.91
CA LYS A 256 10.24 -25.51 -7.36
C LYS A 256 10.38 -23.98 -7.28
N ASP A 257 9.89 -23.24 -8.28
CA ASP A 257 9.88 -21.77 -8.23
C ASP A 257 8.90 -21.23 -7.19
N CYS A 258 7.73 -21.87 -7.05
CA CYS A 258 6.77 -21.53 -6.00
C CYS A 258 7.36 -21.77 -4.60
N ILE A 259 8.08 -22.89 -4.40
CA ILE A 259 8.80 -23.21 -3.16
C ILE A 259 9.83 -22.13 -2.83
N LYS A 260 10.64 -21.70 -3.81
CA LYS A 260 11.62 -20.61 -3.62
C LYS A 260 10.94 -19.29 -3.23
N SER A 261 9.76 -19.00 -3.77
CA SER A 261 8.97 -17.82 -3.40
C SER A 261 8.24 -17.95 -2.05
N GLY A 262 8.22 -19.13 -1.43
CA GLY A 262 7.51 -19.41 -0.19
C GLY A 262 6.01 -19.72 -0.36
N ALA A 263 5.54 -19.96 -1.58
CA ALA A 263 4.14 -20.28 -1.91
C ALA A 263 3.88 -21.80 -1.85
N PHE A 264 4.01 -22.39 -0.67
CA PHE A 264 3.97 -23.85 -0.46
C PHE A 264 2.62 -24.51 -0.79
N VAL A 265 1.49 -23.84 -0.53
CA VAL A 265 0.16 -24.38 -0.83
C VAL A 265 -0.01 -24.59 -2.34
N TRP A 266 0.29 -23.55 -3.13
CA TRP A 266 0.24 -23.65 -4.59
C TRP A 266 1.25 -24.67 -5.13
N ALA A 267 2.44 -24.74 -4.55
CA ALA A 267 3.42 -25.74 -4.93
C ALA A 267 2.91 -27.17 -4.67
N ALA A 268 2.24 -27.42 -3.54
CA ALA A 268 1.65 -28.72 -3.23
C ALA A 268 0.52 -29.09 -4.21
N ASP A 269 -0.33 -28.13 -4.58
CA ASP A 269 -1.37 -28.35 -5.60
C ASP A 269 -0.78 -28.67 -6.97
N LEU A 270 0.22 -27.91 -7.42
CA LEU A 270 0.93 -28.17 -8.68
C LEU A 270 1.60 -29.55 -8.68
N LEU A 271 2.18 -29.97 -7.55
CA LEU A 271 2.81 -31.29 -7.42
C LEU A 271 1.79 -32.43 -7.39
N ARG A 272 0.57 -32.18 -6.87
CA ARG A 272 -0.54 -33.14 -6.94
C ARG A 272 -0.94 -33.38 -8.39
N GLU A 273 -1.16 -32.30 -9.15
CA GLU A 273 -1.46 -32.36 -10.59
C GLU A 273 -0.30 -33.02 -11.36
N ALA A 274 0.95 -32.66 -11.04
CA ALA A 274 2.14 -33.27 -11.65
C ALA A 274 2.19 -34.78 -11.41
N SER A 275 1.82 -35.23 -10.21
CA SER A 275 1.82 -36.65 -9.89
C SER A 275 0.72 -37.42 -10.64
N GLU A 276 -0.43 -36.80 -10.87
CA GLU A 276 -1.49 -37.38 -11.71
C GLU A 276 -1.00 -37.54 -13.16
N ALA A 277 -0.39 -36.50 -13.74
CA ALA A 277 0.19 -36.56 -15.10
C ALA A 277 1.36 -37.55 -15.22
N ALA A 278 2.17 -37.71 -14.17
CA ALA A 278 3.23 -38.71 -14.17
C ALA A 278 2.67 -40.14 -14.03
N LYS A 279 1.61 -40.36 -13.24
CA LYS A 279 0.93 -41.66 -13.15
C LYS A 279 0.24 -42.06 -14.46
N THR A 280 -0.38 -41.11 -15.17
CA THR A 280 -0.92 -41.39 -16.51
C THR A 280 0.20 -41.79 -17.47
N SER A 281 1.34 -41.10 -17.44
CA SER A 281 2.54 -41.45 -18.22
C SER A 281 3.05 -42.88 -17.92
N THR A 282 3.17 -43.26 -16.64
CA THR A 282 3.60 -44.63 -16.29
C THR A 282 2.55 -45.70 -16.63
N SER A 283 1.26 -45.36 -16.61
CA SER A 283 0.20 -46.27 -17.04
C SER A 283 0.20 -46.51 -18.57
N LEU A 284 0.55 -45.50 -19.36
CA LEU A 284 0.68 -45.60 -20.82
C LEU A 284 1.92 -46.40 -21.22
N SER A 285 3.05 -46.18 -20.54
CA SER A 285 4.29 -46.92 -20.79
C SER A 285 5.05 -47.24 -19.50
N GLY A 286 4.79 -48.42 -18.93
CA GLY A 286 5.40 -48.86 -17.68
C GLY A 286 6.91 -49.19 -17.77
N ASN A 287 7.46 -49.28 -18.97
CA ASN A 287 8.86 -49.66 -19.24
C ASN A 287 9.83 -48.46 -19.22
N LEU A 288 9.33 -47.23 -19.20
CA LEU A 288 10.16 -46.02 -19.25
C LEU A 288 10.67 -45.67 -17.85
N TYR A 289 11.96 -45.89 -17.58
CA TYR A 289 12.55 -45.61 -16.27
C TYR A 289 12.47 -44.12 -15.90
N SER A 290 12.58 -43.21 -16.88
CA SER A 290 12.55 -41.75 -16.64
C SER A 290 11.20 -41.28 -16.12
N ALA A 291 10.08 -41.89 -16.55
CA ALA A 291 8.76 -41.58 -16.03
C ALA A 291 8.61 -42.01 -14.55
N TRP A 292 9.13 -43.18 -14.19
CA TRP A 292 9.16 -43.65 -12.80
C TRP A 292 10.08 -42.80 -11.93
N LYS A 293 11.25 -42.38 -12.45
CA LYS A 293 12.14 -41.44 -11.75
C LYS A 293 11.43 -40.10 -11.52
N LEU A 294 10.82 -39.52 -12.55
CA LEU A 294 10.09 -38.25 -12.45
C LEU A 294 8.96 -38.31 -11.42
N GLN A 295 8.19 -39.41 -11.41
CA GLN A 295 7.16 -39.64 -10.40
C GLN A 295 7.77 -39.70 -8.98
N GLY A 296 8.94 -40.31 -8.82
CA GLY A 296 9.71 -40.27 -7.57
C GLY A 296 10.09 -38.86 -7.15
N ASP A 297 10.65 -38.07 -8.08
CA ASP A 297 11.11 -36.69 -7.85
C ASP A 297 9.96 -35.77 -7.43
N ILE A 298 8.79 -35.91 -8.08
CA ILE A 298 7.56 -35.19 -7.73
C ILE A 298 7.12 -35.54 -6.30
N GLN A 299 7.15 -36.83 -5.94
CA GLN A 299 6.74 -37.28 -4.61
C GLN A 299 7.72 -36.80 -3.53
N ILE A 300 9.04 -36.84 -3.75
CA ILE A 300 10.01 -36.22 -2.82
C ILE A 300 9.73 -34.73 -2.68
N ALA A 301 9.57 -33.99 -3.78
CA ALA A 301 9.26 -32.56 -3.71
C ALA A 301 7.98 -32.31 -2.91
N TYR A 302 6.94 -33.13 -3.10
CA TYR A 302 5.67 -33.05 -2.39
C TYR A 302 5.86 -33.24 -0.88
N THR A 303 6.62 -34.25 -0.45
CA THR A 303 6.89 -34.49 0.99
C THR A 303 7.55 -33.31 1.68
N SER A 304 8.52 -32.67 1.03
CA SER A 304 9.27 -31.56 1.61
C SER A 304 8.47 -30.25 1.68
N CYS A 305 7.46 -30.13 0.81
CA CYS A 305 6.68 -28.93 0.59
C CYS A 305 5.32 -28.93 1.31
N PHE A 306 4.72 -30.10 1.53
CA PHE A 306 3.32 -30.25 1.94
C PHE A 306 3.00 -29.43 3.22
N PRO A 307 2.17 -28.36 3.11
CA PRO A 307 1.87 -27.50 4.24
C PRO A 307 0.77 -28.12 5.12
N TRP A 308 0.88 -27.89 6.42
CA TRP A 308 -0.20 -28.12 7.36
C TRP A 308 -1.19 -26.96 7.30
N GLU A 309 -2.45 -27.26 6.99
CA GLU A 309 -3.54 -26.30 6.96
C GLU A 309 -4.26 -26.27 8.32
N SER A 310 -4.22 -25.13 9.00
CA SER A 310 -5.02 -24.98 10.21
C SER A 310 -6.46 -24.63 9.84
N GLU A 311 -7.40 -25.52 10.12
CA GLU A 311 -8.82 -25.19 10.04
C GLU A 311 -9.10 -23.96 10.91
N ARG A 312 -9.82 -22.98 10.37
CA ARG A 312 -10.27 -21.79 11.12
C ARG A 312 -11.44 -22.19 12.01
N SER A 313 -11.20 -23.07 12.97
CA SER A 313 -12.16 -23.37 14.04
C SER A 313 -12.02 -22.35 15.17
N GLY A 314 -13.07 -22.26 16.00
CA GLY A 314 -13.32 -21.18 16.96
C GLY A 314 -12.29 -21.01 18.09
N TYR A 315 -12.65 -20.20 19.08
CA TYR A 315 -11.76 -19.67 20.11
C TYR A 315 -11.10 -20.70 21.04
N ASP A 316 -11.57 -21.94 21.05
CA ASP A 316 -11.02 -23.04 21.87
C ASP A 316 -10.59 -24.20 20.97
N ILE A 317 -9.36 -24.68 21.19
CA ILE A 317 -8.79 -25.81 20.45
C ILE A 317 -9.30 -27.10 21.08
N ASP A 318 -9.91 -27.94 20.24
CA ASP A 318 -10.10 -29.35 20.56
C ASP A 318 -8.76 -30.08 20.42
N GLU A 319 -8.18 -30.49 21.55
CA GLU A 319 -6.86 -31.14 21.62
C GLU A 319 -6.83 -32.43 20.77
N GLU A 320 -7.96 -33.15 20.67
CA GLU A 320 -8.07 -34.38 19.88
C GLU A 320 -8.09 -34.10 18.37
N LEU A 321 -8.86 -33.10 17.93
CA LEU A 321 -8.87 -32.68 16.53
C LEU A 321 -7.49 -32.18 16.10
N PHE A 322 -6.82 -31.38 16.93
CA PHE A 322 -5.47 -30.90 16.62
C PHE A 322 -4.47 -32.07 16.49
N LYS A 323 -4.50 -33.03 17.42
CA LYS A 323 -3.66 -34.23 17.34
C LYS A 323 -3.94 -35.05 16.08
N SER A 324 -5.21 -35.24 15.73
CA SER A 324 -5.62 -35.95 14.51
C SER A 324 -5.16 -35.23 13.22
N SER A 325 -5.13 -33.89 13.23
CA SER A 325 -4.65 -33.11 12.08
C SER A 325 -3.15 -33.30 11.83
N ILE A 326 -2.34 -33.36 12.90
CA ILE A 326 -0.90 -33.58 12.80
C ILE A 326 -0.60 -35.01 12.36
N THR A 327 -1.33 -36.01 12.87
CA THR A 327 -1.16 -37.39 12.42
C THR A 327 -1.57 -37.54 10.96
N ASN A 328 -2.64 -36.88 10.51
CA ASN A 328 -3.02 -36.86 9.10
C ASN A 328 -1.91 -36.24 8.22
N TRP A 329 -1.39 -35.07 8.61
CA TRP A 329 -0.27 -34.45 7.91
C TRP A 329 0.97 -35.38 7.85
N LYS A 330 1.36 -35.98 8.99
CA LYS A 330 2.48 -36.92 9.05
C LYS A 330 2.25 -38.14 8.16
N ASN A 331 1.03 -38.70 8.15
CA ASN A 331 0.65 -39.83 7.30
C ASN A 331 0.70 -39.48 5.81
N THR A 332 0.26 -38.29 5.42
CA THR A 332 0.33 -37.84 4.02
C THR A 332 1.78 -37.70 3.55
N CYS A 333 2.64 -37.02 4.30
CA CYS A 333 4.08 -36.93 4.01
C CYS A 333 4.71 -38.32 3.93
N HIS A 334 4.39 -39.19 4.89
CA HIS A 334 4.91 -40.56 4.90
C HIS A 334 4.49 -41.38 3.67
N SER A 335 3.21 -41.29 3.29
CA SER A 335 2.67 -41.99 2.13
C SER A 335 3.34 -41.54 0.83
N ALA A 336 3.60 -40.24 0.69
CA ALA A 336 4.31 -39.68 -0.45
C ALA A 336 5.78 -40.13 -0.49
N ALA A 337 6.47 -40.14 0.66
CA ALA A 337 7.86 -40.63 0.74
C ALA A 337 7.97 -42.11 0.36
N LYS A 338 7.03 -42.94 0.83
CA LYS A 338 6.93 -44.36 0.43
C LYS A 338 6.66 -44.52 -1.07
N ASN A 339 5.76 -43.73 -1.63
CA ASN A 339 5.48 -43.75 -3.07
C ASN A 339 6.71 -43.33 -3.89
N ALA A 340 7.50 -42.36 -3.41
CA ALA A 340 8.75 -41.98 -4.03
C ALA A 340 9.74 -43.15 -4.06
N LYS A 341 10.00 -43.77 -2.91
CA LYS A 341 10.87 -44.95 -2.79
C LYS A 341 10.45 -46.07 -3.75
N LEU A 342 9.16 -46.42 -3.78
CA LEU A 342 8.64 -47.47 -4.67
C LEU A 342 8.85 -47.13 -6.15
N SER A 343 8.64 -45.86 -6.51
CA SER A 343 8.82 -45.37 -7.89
C SER A 343 10.30 -45.45 -8.30
N TYR A 344 11.22 -45.03 -7.43
CA TYR A 344 12.65 -45.18 -7.69
C TYR A 344 13.11 -46.65 -7.73
N GLN A 345 12.56 -47.52 -6.87
CA GLN A 345 12.85 -48.95 -6.94
C GLN A 345 12.42 -49.54 -8.29
N ARG A 346 11.27 -49.12 -8.81
CA ARG A 346 10.83 -49.53 -10.15
C ARG A 346 11.75 -48.97 -11.24
N ALA A 347 12.17 -47.71 -11.13
CA ALA A 347 13.14 -47.11 -12.04
C ALA A 347 14.49 -47.85 -12.01
N LEU A 348 14.97 -48.23 -10.82
CA LEU A 348 16.21 -48.98 -10.63
C LEU A 348 16.13 -50.37 -11.24
N HIS A 349 15.00 -51.06 -11.08
CA HIS A 349 14.77 -52.37 -11.71
C HIS A 349 14.84 -52.28 -13.24
N LEU A 350 14.38 -51.16 -13.82
CA LEU A 350 14.44 -50.95 -15.27
C LEU A 350 15.83 -50.53 -15.75
N ALA A 351 16.59 -49.79 -14.94
CA ALA A 351 17.90 -49.24 -15.28
C ALA A 351 18.91 -49.36 -14.11
N PRO A 352 19.40 -50.58 -13.79
CA PRO A 352 20.31 -50.80 -12.66
C PRO A 352 21.69 -50.18 -12.82
N TRP A 353 22.09 -49.79 -14.03
CA TRP A 353 23.38 -49.13 -14.30
C TRP A 353 23.38 -47.62 -14.02
N HIS A 354 22.24 -47.01 -13.67
CA HIS A 354 22.16 -45.59 -13.37
C HIS A 354 22.44 -45.30 -11.88
N ALA A 355 23.62 -44.74 -11.58
CA ALA A 355 24.06 -44.45 -10.21
C ALA A 355 23.14 -43.45 -9.48
N ASN A 356 22.59 -42.45 -10.17
CA ASN A 356 21.71 -41.43 -9.58
C ASN A 356 20.49 -42.02 -8.85
N ILE A 357 19.93 -43.14 -9.35
CA ILE A 357 18.72 -43.74 -8.76
C ILE A 357 19.04 -44.33 -7.38
N TYR A 358 20.26 -44.84 -7.18
CA TYR A 358 20.71 -45.31 -5.87
C TYR A 358 20.77 -44.16 -4.85
N ALA A 359 21.27 -43.00 -5.26
CA ALA A 359 21.28 -41.80 -4.45
C ALA A 359 19.85 -41.35 -4.08
N ASP A 360 18.94 -41.30 -5.07
CA ASP A 360 17.53 -40.92 -4.86
C ASP A 360 16.83 -41.86 -3.88
N ILE A 361 17.09 -43.19 -3.97
CA ILE A 361 16.58 -44.17 -3.01
C ILE A 361 17.14 -43.92 -1.62
N ALA A 362 18.46 -43.66 -1.49
CA ALA A 362 19.10 -43.40 -0.21
C ALA A 362 18.44 -42.20 0.51
N ILE A 363 18.22 -41.10 -0.21
CA ILE A 363 17.54 -39.89 0.30
C ILE A 363 16.09 -40.21 0.69
N SER A 364 15.35 -40.93 -0.15
CA SER A 364 13.96 -41.29 0.14
C SER A 364 13.82 -42.15 1.39
N VAL A 365 14.77 -43.05 1.65
CA VAL A 365 14.77 -43.93 2.83
C VAL A 365 15.15 -43.15 4.09
N ASP A 366 16.17 -42.29 4.05
CA ASP A 366 16.53 -41.46 5.21
C ASP A 366 15.37 -40.51 5.60
N LEU A 367 14.64 -39.97 4.61
CA LEU A 367 13.43 -39.18 4.86
C LEU A 367 12.32 -40.00 5.53
N ILE A 368 12.11 -41.25 5.09
CA ILE A 368 11.16 -42.18 5.71
C ILE A 368 11.56 -42.47 7.15
N ASP A 369 12.84 -42.73 7.40
CA ASP A 369 13.37 -43.01 8.74
C ASP A 369 13.21 -41.80 9.68
N PHE A 370 13.41 -40.58 9.15
CA PHE A 370 13.15 -39.33 9.87
C PHE A 370 11.66 -39.18 10.23
N LEU A 371 10.74 -39.48 9.31
CA LEU A 371 9.31 -39.37 9.58
C LEU A 371 8.81 -40.48 10.53
N GLU A 372 9.39 -41.68 10.54
CA GLU A 372 8.96 -42.77 11.42
C GLU A 372 9.54 -42.69 12.84
N ASP A 373 10.40 -41.71 13.13
CA ASP A 373 11.12 -41.56 14.41
C ASP A 373 11.82 -42.88 14.83
N ARG A 374 12.31 -43.67 13.86
CA ARG A 374 13.01 -44.92 14.19
C ARG A 374 14.32 -44.58 14.89
N ASN A 375 14.48 -45.01 16.14
CA ASN A 375 15.74 -44.92 16.83
C ASN A 375 16.82 -45.61 15.98
N LYS A 376 17.85 -44.85 15.59
CA LYS A 376 19.05 -45.33 14.87
C LYS A 376 19.88 -46.33 15.69
N ASP A 377 19.40 -46.71 16.88
CA ASP A 377 20.03 -47.61 17.86
C ASP A 377 19.92 -49.10 17.48
N SER A 378 19.19 -49.46 16.41
CA SER A 378 19.26 -50.82 15.89
C SER A 378 20.66 -51.06 15.30
N GLN A 379 21.45 -51.87 16.00
CA GLN A 379 22.81 -52.34 15.66
C GLN A 379 22.84 -53.19 14.37
N GLU A 380 22.25 -52.72 13.26
CA GLU A 380 22.61 -53.24 11.94
C GLU A 380 23.90 -52.54 11.50
N ALA A 381 24.93 -53.33 11.20
CA ALA A 381 26.27 -52.82 10.89
C ALA A 381 26.35 -51.83 9.70
N TRP A 382 25.30 -51.75 8.88
CA TRP A 382 25.17 -50.81 7.76
C TRP A 382 23.70 -50.47 7.51
N GLN A 383 23.30 -49.22 7.71
CA GLN A 383 21.94 -48.75 7.42
C GLN A 383 21.65 -48.77 5.91
N LEU A 384 20.39 -49.00 5.51
CA LEU A 384 19.98 -49.08 4.11
C LEU A 384 20.36 -47.84 3.26
N PRO A 385 20.19 -46.59 3.75
CA PRO A 385 20.64 -45.40 3.01
C PRO A 385 22.13 -45.42 2.69
N GLU A 386 22.96 -45.83 3.66
CA GLU A 386 24.42 -45.91 3.52
C GLU A 386 24.82 -46.93 2.44
N ARG A 387 24.16 -48.10 2.41
CA ARG A 387 24.38 -49.12 1.38
C ARG A 387 24.00 -48.64 -0.02
N MET A 388 22.89 -47.91 -0.13
CA MET A 388 22.44 -47.38 -1.42
C MET A 388 23.39 -46.29 -1.93
N ALA A 389 23.83 -45.37 -1.07
CA ALA A 389 24.84 -44.38 -1.43
C ALA A 389 26.15 -45.03 -1.91
N LEU A 390 26.61 -46.09 -1.23
CA LEU A 390 27.77 -46.89 -1.68
C LEU A 390 27.52 -47.59 -3.01
N GLY A 391 26.31 -48.08 -3.27
CA GLY A 391 25.94 -48.66 -4.57
C GLY A 391 26.13 -47.67 -5.73
N GLY A 392 25.76 -46.39 -5.52
CA GLY A 392 26.03 -45.32 -6.48
C GLY A 392 27.53 -45.10 -6.70
N LEU A 393 28.33 -45.07 -5.62
CA LEU A 393 29.79 -44.93 -5.67
C LEU A 393 30.50 -46.14 -6.32
N LEU A 394 29.95 -47.35 -6.20
CA LEU A 394 30.51 -48.53 -6.86
C LEU A 394 30.37 -48.44 -8.39
N LEU A 395 29.31 -47.79 -8.87
CA LEU A 395 29.11 -47.53 -10.30
C LEU A 395 29.94 -46.32 -10.77
N GLU A 396 29.98 -45.25 -9.99
CA GLU A 396 30.65 -43.99 -10.32
C GLU A 396 31.51 -43.46 -9.16
N GLY A 397 32.64 -44.13 -8.88
CA GLY A 397 33.49 -43.78 -7.73
C GLY A 397 34.21 -42.43 -7.82
N VAL A 398 34.24 -41.83 -9.01
CA VAL A 398 34.84 -40.51 -9.28
C VAL A 398 33.82 -39.38 -9.06
N ASN A 399 32.53 -39.70 -8.92
CA ASN A 399 31.50 -38.69 -8.75
C ASN A 399 31.52 -38.10 -7.33
N LYS A 400 31.96 -36.84 -7.23
CA LYS A 400 32.11 -36.09 -5.98
C LYS A 400 30.79 -35.90 -5.22
N GLU A 401 29.66 -35.79 -5.91
CA GLU A 401 28.33 -35.58 -5.29
C GLU A 401 27.90 -36.79 -4.46
N PHE A 402 28.22 -38.01 -4.93
CA PHE A 402 27.91 -39.23 -4.19
C PHE A 402 28.78 -39.40 -2.94
N TRP A 403 30.01 -38.88 -2.94
CA TRP A 403 30.85 -38.83 -1.74
C TRP A 403 30.27 -37.87 -0.70
N VAL A 404 29.73 -36.72 -1.12
CA VAL A 404 29.01 -35.79 -0.22
C VAL A 404 27.74 -36.43 0.33
N LEU A 405 26.98 -37.11 -0.53
CA LEU A 405 25.79 -37.84 -0.12
C LEU A 405 26.12 -38.88 0.95
N LEU A 406 27.13 -39.73 0.73
CA LEU A 406 27.60 -40.69 1.72
C LEU A 406 28.05 -39.98 3.02
N GLY A 407 28.76 -38.85 2.88
CA GLY A 407 29.19 -38.02 3.99
C GLY A 407 28.04 -37.43 4.83
N SER A 408 26.89 -37.20 4.21
CA SER A 408 25.68 -36.71 4.89
C SER A 408 24.88 -37.83 5.57
N LEU A 409 24.78 -39.00 4.92
CA LEU A 409 23.92 -40.12 5.33
C LEU A 409 24.60 -41.13 6.25
N ALA A 410 25.94 -41.21 6.25
CA ALA A 410 26.67 -42.23 6.99
C ALA A 410 26.29 -42.25 8.47
N SER A 411 26.26 -43.45 9.05
CA SER A 411 25.94 -43.63 10.47
C SER A 411 27.09 -43.17 11.38
N THR A 412 28.35 -43.42 10.98
CA THR A 412 29.54 -43.15 11.80
C THR A 412 30.20 -41.82 11.45
N ASN A 413 30.57 -41.03 12.47
CA ASN A 413 31.23 -39.73 12.27
C ASN A 413 32.56 -39.84 11.50
N ALA A 414 33.30 -40.94 11.71
CA ALA A 414 34.55 -41.20 10.99
C ALA A 414 34.31 -41.39 9.49
N LEU A 415 33.28 -42.16 9.10
CA LEU A 415 32.94 -42.33 7.70
C LEU A 415 32.42 -41.04 7.08
N LYS A 416 31.61 -40.25 7.81
CA LYS A 416 31.18 -38.92 7.37
C LYS A 416 32.38 -38.05 7.01
N GLN A 417 33.34 -37.95 7.94
CA GLN A 417 34.53 -37.14 7.75
C GLN A 417 35.36 -37.65 6.56
N HIS A 418 35.60 -38.97 6.48
CA HIS A 418 36.34 -39.56 5.37
C HIS A 418 35.67 -39.27 4.02
N ALA A 419 34.37 -39.52 3.89
CA ALA A 419 33.65 -39.32 2.64
C ALA A 419 33.66 -37.84 2.19
N LEU A 420 33.47 -36.90 3.11
CA LEU A 420 33.54 -35.46 2.82
C LEU A 420 34.94 -35.03 2.40
N ILE A 421 35.99 -35.50 3.08
CA ILE A 421 37.39 -35.21 2.72
C ILE A 421 37.72 -35.81 1.35
N ARG A 422 37.28 -37.04 1.04
CA ARG A 422 37.47 -37.66 -0.28
C ARG A 422 36.76 -36.86 -1.38
N GLY A 423 35.57 -36.36 -1.12
CA GLY A 423 34.88 -35.44 -2.03
C GLY A 423 35.70 -34.17 -2.32
N LEU A 424 36.32 -33.59 -1.28
CA LEU A 424 37.20 -32.41 -1.40
C LEU A 424 38.55 -32.72 -2.07
N GLU A 425 39.08 -33.93 -1.92
CA GLU A 425 40.29 -34.38 -2.63
C GLU A 425 40.03 -34.52 -4.13
N LEU A 426 38.81 -34.90 -4.53
CA LEU A 426 38.39 -34.94 -5.93
C LEU A 426 38.15 -33.52 -6.48
N ASP A 427 37.55 -32.65 -5.68
CA ASP A 427 37.33 -31.24 -6.03
C ASP A 427 37.30 -30.33 -4.80
N LEU A 428 38.32 -29.50 -4.67
CA LEU A 428 38.46 -28.54 -3.57
C LEU A 428 37.36 -27.46 -3.58
N SER A 429 36.75 -27.20 -4.74
CA SER A 429 35.71 -26.19 -4.93
C SER A 429 34.31 -26.68 -4.52
N LEU A 430 34.19 -27.86 -3.92
CA LEU A 430 32.92 -28.41 -3.47
C LEU A 430 32.44 -27.74 -2.18
N SER A 431 31.70 -26.65 -2.33
CA SER A 431 31.16 -25.83 -1.23
C SER A 431 30.24 -26.62 -0.28
N GLU A 432 29.44 -27.54 -0.80
CA GLU A 432 28.56 -28.41 0.00
C GLU A 432 29.35 -29.31 0.96
N ALA A 433 30.48 -29.87 0.49
CA ALA A 433 31.33 -30.72 1.33
C ALA A 433 31.92 -29.93 2.50
N TRP A 434 32.40 -28.71 2.26
CA TRP A 434 32.84 -27.79 3.32
C TRP A 434 31.72 -27.44 4.30
N ALA A 435 30.49 -27.19 3.81
CA ALA A 435 29.35 -26.89 4.65
C ALA A 435 28.95 -28.06 5.57
N PHE A 436 28.90 -29.29 5.02
CA PHE A 436 28.63 -30.49 5.81
C PHE A 436 29.77 -30.83 6.76
N LEU A 437 31.03 -30.56 6.39
CA LEU A 437 32.18 -30.73 7.28
C LEU A 437 32.11 -29.74 8.45
N GLY A 438 31.72 -28.49 8.19
CA GLY A 438 31.47 -27.49 9.23
C GLY A 438 30.36 -27.92 10.20
N LYS A 439 29.25 -28.47 9.67
CA LYS A 439 28.18 -29.06 10.49
C LYS A 439 28.68 -30.23 11.35
N LEU A 440 29.51 -31.11 10.78
CA LEU A 440 30.10 -32.24 11.49
C LEU A 440 31.02 -31.79 12.62
N TYR A 441 31.97 -30.89 12.35
CA TYR A 441 32.88 -30.37 13.37
C TYR A 441 32.14 -29.65 14.48
N ARG A 442 31.07 -28.91 14.15
CA ARG A 442 30.24 -28.28 15.16
C ARG A 442 29.54 -29.30 16.06
N ASN A 443 29.00 -30.38 15.49
CA ASN A 443 28.41 -31.48 16.27
C ASN A 443 29.41 -32.20 17.18
N LEU A 444 30.70 -32.24 16.78
CA LEU A 444 31.79 -32.79 17.58
C LEU A 444 32.29 -31.80 18.66
N GLY A 445 31.83 -30.55 18.64
CA GLY A 445 32.28 -29.48 19.56
C GLY A 445 33.51 -28.70 19.08
N GLU A 446 34.05 -29.01 17.89
CA GLU A 446 35.23 -28.37 17.28
C GLU A 446 34.86 -27.05 16.59
N LYS A 447 34.55 -26.03 17.40
CA LYS A 447 33.96 -24.75 16.93
C LYS A 447 34.86 -23.97 15.97
N GLN A 448 36.18 -23.98 16.18
CA GLN A 448 37.12 -23.24 15.33
C GLN A 448 37.22 -23.83 13.92
N LEU A 449 37.37 -25.16 13.84
CA LEU A 449 37.38 -25.88 12.56
C LEU A 449 36.04 -25.76 11.84
N ALA A 450 34.93 -25.76 12.58
CA ALA A 450 33.61 -25.54 12.00
C ALA A 450 33.49 -24.16 11.33
N ASN A 451 33.96 -23.09 12.00
CA ASN A 451 33.93 -21.74 11.45
C ASN A 451 34.83 -21.61 10.21
N GLN A 452 36.03 -22.18 10.23
CA GLN A 452 36.91 -22.21 9.06
C GLN A 452 36.24 -22.92 7.87
N ALA A 453 35.63 -24.07 8.11
CA ALA A 453 34.92 -24.80 7.07
C ALA A 453 33.71 -24.00 6.52
N PHE A 454 32.95 -23.32 7.37
CA PHE A 454 31.86 -22.45 6.91
C PHE A 454 32.35 -21.23 6.13
N ASP A 455 33.45 -20.59 6.53
CA ASP A 455 34.02 -19.47 5.79
C ASP A 455 34.59 -19.90 4.44
N HIS A 456 35.20 -21.07 4.35
CA HIS A 456 35.59 -21.66 3.07
C HIS A 456 34.36 -21.89 2.18
N ALA A 457 33.31 -22.53 2.70
CA ALA A 457 32.08 -22.78 1.94
C ALA A 457 31.47 -21.47 1.40
N ARG A 458 31.39 -20.42 2.23
CA ARG A 458 30.84 -19.10 1.85
C ARG A 458 31.71 -18.35 0.85
N SER A 459 33.03 -18.50 0.94
CA SER A 459 33.95 -17.84 0.00
C SER A 459 33.88 -18.45 -1.40
N ILE A 460 33.59 -19.76 -1.48
CA ILE A 460 33.41 -20.48 -2.74
C ILE A 460 32.00 -20.22 -3.31
N ASP A 461 30.96 -20.44 -2.49
CA ASP A 461 29.57 -20.28 -2.90
C ASP A 461 28.73 -19.60 -1.79
N PRO A 462 28.53 -18.27 -1.89
CA PRO A 462 27.68 -17.53 -0.97
C PRO A 462 26.19 -17.92 -1.03
N SER A 463 25.76 -18.65 -2.07
CA SER A 463 24.37 -19.06 -2.27
C SER A 463 23.96 -20.31 -1.49
N LEU A 464 24.87 -20.92 -0.73
CA LEU A 464 24.52 -22.00 0.20
C LEU A 464 24.00 -21.47 1.53
N ALA A 465 22.81 -21.91 1.94
CA ALA A 465 22.19 -21.45 3.19
C ALA A 465 22.85 -22.03 4.46
N LEU A 466 23.31 -23.27 4.43
CA LEU A 466 23.80 -23.99 5.62
C LEU A 466 25.00 -23.28 6.31
N PRO A 467 26.03 -22.80 5.59
CA PRO A 467 27.12 -22.04 6.22
C PRO A 467 26.67 -20.77 6.93
N TRP A 468 25.75 -20.00 6.34
CA TRP A 468 25.20 -18.78 6.97
C TRP A 468 24.41 -19.11 8.23
N ALA A 469 23.62 -20.19 8.22
CA ALA A 469 22.93 -20.68 9.41
C ALA A 469 23.93 -21.16 10.48
N GLY A 470 24.97 -21.90 10.09
CA GLY A 470 26.03 -22.38 10.97
C GLY A 470 26.76 -21.23 11.69
N MET A 471 27.05 -20.14 10.98
CA MET A 471 27.67 -18.94 11.55
C MET A 471 26.76 -18.21 12.54
N SER A 472 25.44 -18.23 12.34
CA SER A 472 24.50 -17.63 13.30
C SER A 472 24.53 -18.31 14.68
N ALA A 473 24.85 -19.60 14.73
CA ALA A 473 24.93 -20.36 15.97
C ALA A 473 26.11 -19.94 16.87
N ASN A 474 27.10 -19.19 16.35
CA ASN A 474 28.22 -18.64 17.12
C ASN A 474 27.80 -17.69 18.25
N TYR A 475 26.55 -17.20 18.24
CA TYR A 475 25.98 -16.45 19.35
C TYR A 475 25.95 -17.25 20.66
N GLN A 476 25.57 -18.54 20.61
CA GLN A 476 25.52 -19.40 21.80
C GLN A 476 26.92 -19.60 22.42
N ASP A 477 27.96 -19.42 21.62
CA ASP A 477 29.36 -19.56 22.01
C ASP A 477 30.00 -18.25 22.49
N GLY A 478 29.25 -17.13 22.46
CA GLY A 478 29.75 -15.80 22.82
C GLY A 478 30.72 -15.18 21.82
N LEU A 479 30.85 -15.77 20.62
CA LEU A 479 31.80 -15.35 19.58
C LEU A 479 31.27 -14.21 18.68
N CYS A 480 29.96 -13.93 18.73
CA CYS A 480 29.29 -13.02 17.81
C CYS A 480 28.14 -12.28 18.53
N SER A 481 27.85 -11.06 18.09
CA SER A 481 26.74 -10.27 18.65
C SER A 481 25.37 -10.82 18.20
N ALA A 482 24.31 -10.56 18.98
CA ALA A 482 22.96 -11.02 18.64
C ALA A 482 22.45 -10.47 17.29
N ASN A 483 22.91 -9.29 16.88
CA ASN A 483 22.52 -8.66 15.62
C ASN A 483 23.20 -9.32 14.41
N GLU A 484 24.51 -9.56 14.49
CA GLU A 484 25.25 -10.25 13.44
C GLU A 484 24.74 -11.68 13.23
N ALA A 485 24.45 -12.40 14.33
CA ALA A 485 23.85 -13.73 14.27
C ALA A 485 22.46 -13.70 13.61
N TYR A 486 21.62 -12.73 13.97
CA TYR A 486 20.31 -12.52 13.36
C TYR A 486 20.43 -12.24 11.85
N GLU A 487 21.35 -11.36 11.44
CA GLU A 487 21.56 -11.05 10.03
C GLU A 487 22.03 -12.29 9.26
N SER A 488 23.03 -13.01 9.77
CA SER A 488 23.52 -14.25 9.14
C SER A 488 22.41 -15.29 8.97
N CYS A 489 21.55 -15.45 9.99
CA CYS A 489 20.41 -16.36 9.91
C CYS A 489 19.35 -15.87 8.91
N LEU A 490 19.11 -14.56 8.85
CA LEU A 490 18.18 -13.96 7.89
C LEU A 490 18.62 -14.22 6.44
N TRP A 491 19.91 -14.08 6.15
CA TRP A 491 20.48 -14.44 4.86
C TRP A 491 20.26 -15.93 4.54
N ALA A 492 20.49 -16.82 5.49
CA ALA A 492 20.24 -18.26 5.31
C ALA A 492 18.78 -18.56 4.94
N VAL A 493 17.82 -17.93 5.63
CA VAL A 493 16.37 -18.10 5.38
C VAL A 493 15.95 -17.55 4.01
N GLN A 494 16.53 -16.43 3.56
CA GLN A 494 16.25 -15.86 2.25
C GLN A 494 16.74 -16.74 1.09
N ILE A 495 17.85 -17.45 1.30
CA ILE A 495 18.40 -18.40 0.34
C ILE A 495 17.55 -19.68 0.30
N LEU A 496 17.32 -20.30 1.46
CA LEU A 496 16.58 -21.54 1.57
C LEU A 496 15.67 -21.53 2.82
N PRO A 497 14.35 -21.38 2.65
CA PRO A 497 13.40 -21.25 3.77
C PRO A 497 13.09 -22.60 4.43
N LEU A 498 14.11 -23.24 5.03
CA LEU A 498 13.95 -24.44 5.86
C LEU A 498 13.28 -24.06 7.19
N ALA A 499 12.37 -24.91 7.67
CA ALA A 499 11.67 -24.68 8.94
C ALA A 499 12.64 -24.47 10.11
N GLU A 500 13.73 -25.24 10.17
CA GLU A 500 14.78 -25.11 11.19
C GLU A 500 15.43 -23.72 11.20
N PHE A 501 15.81 -23.20 10.02
CA PHE A 501 16.41 -21.87 9.90
C PHE A 501 15.42 -20.76 10.24
N GLN A 502 14.15 -20.93 9.87
CA GLN A 502 13.08 -19.99 10.18
C GLN A 502 12.76 -19.92 11.68
N VAL A 503 12.75 -21.07 12.36
CA VAL A 503 12.63 -21.16 13.83
C VAL A 503 13.85 -20.51 14.49
N GLY A 504 15.06 -20.82 14.02
CA GLY A 504 16.30 -20.20 14.50
C GLY A 504 16.33 -18.68 14.35
N LEU A 505 15.85 -18.16 13.21
CA LEU A 505 15.71 -16.72 12.96
C LEU A 505 14.76 -16.06 13.97
N ALA A 506 13.61 -16.68 14.24
CA ALA A 506 12.66 -16.16 15.22
C ALA A 506 13.22 -16.19 16.64
N ALA A 507 13.95 -17.24 17.02
CA ALA A 507 14.64 -17.33 18.31
C ALA A 507 15.70 -16.22 18.47
N LEU A 508 16.52 -16.01 17.44
CA LEU A 508 17.51 -14.91 17.42
C LEU A 508 16.86 -13.53 17.40
N ALA A 509 15.69 -13.37 16.77
CA ALA A 509 14.94 -12.12 16.79
C ALA A 509 14.44 -11.73 18.19
N VAL A 510 14.07 -12.73 19.01
CA VAL A 510 13.70 -12.52 20.42
C VAL A 510 14.91 -12.02 21.23
N LEU A 511 16.10 -12.53 20.94
CA LEU A 511 17.35 -12.15 21.61
C LEU A 511 17.88 -10.78 21.15
N SER A 512 17.80 -10.48 19.85
CA SER A 512 18.23 -9.20 19.27
C SER A 512 17.24 -8.05 19.47
N GLY A 513 15.99 -8.35 19.85
CA GLY A 513 14.91 -7.37 20.03
C GLY A 513 14.20 -6.97 18.74
N GLN A 514 14.38 -7.72 17.64
CA GLN A 514 13.80 -7.43 16.32
C GLN A 514 12.50 -8.19 16.01
N VAL A 515 11.84 -8.76 17.02
CA VAL A 515 10.62 -9.60 16.90
C VAL A 515 9.49 -8.97 16.07
N GLN A 516 9.39 -7.64 16.05
CA GLN A 516 8.35 -6.94 15.29
C GLN A 516 8.58 -6.94 13.77
N SER A 517 9.72 -7.42 13.27
CA SER A 517 10.05 -7.37 11.84
C SER A 517 9.08 -8.23 11.00
N PRO A 518 8.57 -7.71 9.86
CA PRO A 518 7.66 -8.45 8.98
C PRO A 518 8.26 -9.76 8.47
N GLN A 519 9.59 -9.79 8.24
CA GLN A 519 10.32 -10.97 7.79
C GLN A 519 10.22 -12.12 8.78
N VAL A 520 10.34 -11.83 10.09
CA VAL A 520 10.26 -12.85 11.14
C VAL A 520 8.85 -13.46 11.22
N LEU A 521 7.79 -12.66 11.09
CA LEU A 521 6.41 -13.20 11.06
C LEU A 521 6.19 -14.12 9.85
N GLY A 522 6.63 -13.70 8.66
CA GLY A 522 6.50 -14.53 7.46
C GLY A 522 7.25 -15.85 7.59
N ALA A 523 8.51 -15.80 8.07
CA ALA A 523 9.34 -16.97 8.28
C ALA A 523 8.74 -17.94 9.29
N ILE A 524 8.35 -17.47 10.48
CA ILE A 524 7.82 -18.35 11.52
C ILE A 524 6.43 -18.91 11.16
N GLY A 525 5.60 -18.14 10.44
CA GLY A 525 4.32 -18.62 9.93
C GLY A 525 4.49 -19.78 8.94
N GLN A 526 5.47 -19.69 8.05
CA GLN A 526 5.84 -20.80 7.14
C GLN A 526 6.42 -21.99 7.90
N ALA A 527 7.25 -21.75 8.92
CA ALA A 527 7.82 -22.81 9.73
C ALA A 527 6.74 -23.63 10.46
N VAL A 528 5.71 -22.98 11.00
CA VAL A 528 4.56 -23.65 11.65
C VAL A 528 3.81 -24.54 10.66
N GLN A 529 3.67 -24.13 9.39
CA GLN A 529 3.02 -24.95 8.37
C GLN A 529 3.87 -26.16 7.98
N ARG A 530 5.20 -26.06 7.98
CA ARG A 530 6.10 -27.13 7.53
C ARG A 530 6.58 -28.07 8.64
N ALA A 531 6.61 -27.59 9.87
CA ALA A 531 6.99 -28.35 11.06
C ALA A 531 5.93 -28.22 12.16
N PRO A 532 4.66 -28.58 11.90
CA PRO A 532 3.56 -28.38 12.85
C PRO A 532 3.73 -29.20 14.14
N TYR A 533 4.56 -30.25 14.12
CA TYR A 533 4.89 -31.09 15.27
C TYR A 533 5.87 -30.46 16.26
N SER A 534 6.55 -29.37 15.87
CA SER A 534 7.56 -28.72 16.70
C SER A 534 6.91 -27.74 17.70
N PRO A 535 7.01 -27.94 19.03
CA PRO A 535 6.41 -27.04 20.00
C PRO A 535 7.06 -25.64 19.99
N GLU A 536 8.36 -25.58 19.69
CA GLU A 536 9.13 -24.34 19.62
C GLU A 536 8.62 -23.38 18.53
N SER A 537 8.25 -23.89 17.35
CA SER A 537 7.73 -23.06 16.26
C SER A 537 6.45 -22.33 16.66
N HIS A 538 5.51 -23.04 17.30
CA HIS A 538 4.27 -22.46 17.79
C HIS A 538 4.50 -21.46 18.93
N ASN A 539 5.42 -21.74 19.86
CA ASN A 539 5.76 -20.81 20.95
C ASN A 539 6.36 -19.50 20.41
N LEU A 540 7.32 -19.59 19.48
CA LEU A 540 7.93 -18.41 18.85
C LEU A 540 6.92 -17.65 17.99
N HIS A 541 6.05 -18.34 17.24
CA HIS A 541 4.95 -17.71 16.51
C HIS A 541 4.03 -16.92 17.45
N GLY A 542 3.72 -17.49 18.62
CA GLY A 542 2.97 -16.82 19.67
C GLY A 542 3.67 -15.55 20.16
N LEU A 543 4.98 -15.59 20.43
CA LEU A 543 5.76 -14.41 20.87
C LEU A 543 5.79 -13.32 19.81
N VAL A 544 5.90 -13.68 18.53
CA VAL A 544 5.87 -12.74 17.41
C VAL A 544 4.49 -12.08 17.29
N CYS A 545 3.40 -12.85 17.36
CA CYS A 545 2.03 -12.32 17.36
C CYS A 545 1.77 -11.40 18.56
N GLU A 546 2.20 -11.81 19.76
CA GLU A 546 2.05 -11.03 20.98
C GLU A 546 2.77 -9.67 20.89
N SER A 547 3.98 -9.65 20.32
CA SER A 547 4.76 -8.41 20.12
C SER A 547 4.04 -7.37 19.25
N ARG A 548 3.14 -7.84 18.38
CA ARG A 548 2.31 -7.04 17.45
C ARG A 548 0.92 -6.73 18.00
N LYS A 549 0.62 -7.20 19.21
CA LYS A 549 -0.69 -7.07 19.88
C LYS A 549 -1.80 -7.88 19.20
N ASP A 550 -1.45 -8.87 18.38
CA ASP A 550 -2.39 -9.88 17.92
C ASP A 550 -2.48 -11.00 18.96
N TYR A 551 -3.20 -10.71 20.04
CA TYR A 551 -3.30 -11.63 21.17
C TYR A 551 -4.11 -12.88 20.84
N GLN A 552 -5.05 -12.81 19.89
CA GLN A 552 -5.89 -13.96 19.52
C GLN A 552 -5.05 -15.05 18.86
N SER A 553 -4.27 -14.68 17.84
CA SER A 553 -3.34 -15.61 17.18
C SER A 553 -2.26 -16.13 18.15
N ALA A 554 -1.80 -15.28 19.07
CA ALA A 554 -0.83 -15.68 20.08
C ALA A 554 -1.39 -16.76 21.02
N ILE A 555 -2.61 -16.59 21.53
CA ILE A 555 -3.28 -17.57 22.40
C ILE A 555 -3.40 -18.92 21.71
N MET A 556 -3.87 -18.94 20.46
CA MET A 556 -4.00 -20.18 19.68
C MET A 556 -2.64 -20.87 19.50
N ALA A 557 -1.59 -20.11 19.19
CA ALA A 557 -0.24 -20.65 19.02
C ALA A 557 0.30 -21.25 20.32
N TYR A 558 0.15 -20.56 21.46
CA TYR A 558 0.60 -21.10 22.75
C TYR A 558 -0.20 -22.32 23.20
N GLN A 559 -1.51 -22.35 22.97
CA GLN A 559 -2.33 -23.53 23.25
C GLN A 559 -1.85 -24.73 22.41
N ARG A 560 -1.56 -24.55 21.12
CA ARG A 560 -0.98 -25.60 20.25
C ARG A 560 0.37 -26.08 20.75
N ALA A 561 1.28 -25.15 21.09
CA ALA A 561 2.59 -25.47 21.66
C ALA A 561 2.45 -26.32 22.94
N ARG A 562 1.53 -25.95 23.82
CA ARG A 562 1.25 -26.70 25.06
C ARG A 562 0.69 -28.09 24.79
N CYS A 563 -0.26 -28.23 23.86
CA CYS A 563 -0.79 -29.55 23.47
C CYS A 563 0.32 -30.49 22.99
N LEU A 564 1.24 -29.99 22.16
CA LEU A 564 2.40 -30.76 21.69
C LEU A 564 3.34 -31.15 22.84
N LEU A 565 3.65 -30.22 23.73
CA LEU A 565 4.51 -30.50 24.89
C LEU A 565 3.92 -31.59 25.79
N LYS A 566 2.60 -31.60 26.03
CA LYS A 566 1.92 -32.68 26.78
C LYS A 566 2.06 -34.04 26.10
N ILE A 567 2.04 -34.09 24.76
CA ILE A 567 2.22 -35.33 23.99
C ILE A 567 3.66 -35.85 24.14
N ILE A 568 4.65 -34.96 24.12
CA ILE A 568 6.09 -35.30 24.20
C ILE A 568 6.54 -35.60 25.64
N SER A 569 5.95 -34.93 26.65
CA SER A 569 6.38 -34.96 28.07
C SER A 569 6.29 -36.32 28.77
N ASN A 570 5.76 -37.35 28.12
CA ASN A 570 5.86 -38.72 28.62
C ASN A 570 7.32 -39.20 28.72
N PHE A 571 8.29 -38.46 28.16
CA PHE A 571 9.71 -38.77 28.20
C PHE A 571 10.58 -37.52 28.43
N LYS A 572 11.19 -37.39 29.63
CA LYS A 572 12.30 -36.46 30.05
C LYS A 572 11.93 -35.19 30.86
N GLY A 573 12.83 -34.81 31.78
CA GLY A 573 12.67 -33.72 32.76
C GLY A 573 12.86 -32.29 32.24
N ASP A 574 13.65 -32.08 31.17
CA ASP A 574 13.90 -30.75 30.58
C ASP A 574 12.65 -30.13 29.92
N ILE A 575 11.63 -30.94 29.63
CA ILE A 575 10.39 -30.50 28.97
C ILE A 575 9.52 -29.68 29.93
N LYS A 576 9.66 -29.88 31.25
CA LYS A 576 8.85 -29.18 32.25
C LYS A 576 9.12 -27.67 32.26
N SER A 577 10.37 -27.23 32.11
CA SER A 577 10.70 -25.79 32.06
C SER A 577 10.08 -25.12 30.83
N CYS A 578 10.13 -25.78 29.68
CA CYS A 578 9.52 -25.29 28.44
C CYS A 578 7.99 -25.19 28.56
N LEU A 579 7.34 -26.15 29.24
CA LEU A 579 5.90 -26.12 29.50
C LEU A 579 5.51 -24.94 30.39
N VAL A 580 6.29 -24.66 31.43
CA VAL A 580 6.10 -23.48 32.28
C VAL A 580 6.21 -22.20 31.46
N ASP A 581 7.27 -22.04 30.65
CA ASP A 581 7.47 -20.86 29.82
C ASP A 581 6.30 -20.61 28.84
N VAL A 582 5.80 -21.66 28.17
CA VAL A 582 4.63 -21.56 27.28
C VAL A 582 3.37 -21.18 28.05
N SER A 583 3.15 -21.77 29.23
CA SER A 583 1.97 -21.51 30.06
C SER A 583 1.99 -20.08 30.62
N VAL A 584 3.16 -19.56 31.00
CA VAL A 584 3.35 -18.16 31.40
C VAL A 584 3.05 -17.21 30.23
N ASN A 585 3.52 -17.53 29.02
CA ASN A 585 3.23 -16.74 27.83
C ASN A 585 1.73 -16.78 27.47
N LEU A 586 1.07 -17.93 27.63
CA LEU A 586 -0.37 -18.09 27.44
C LEU A 586 -1.15 -17.22 28.45
N ALA A 587 -0.87 -17.32 29.75
CA ALA A 587 -1.52 -16.52 30.77
C ALA A 587 -1.35 -15.01 30.52
N ARG A 588 -0.15 -14.59 30.06
CA ARG A 588 0.14 -13.20 29.70
C ARG A 588 -0.74 -12.72 28.54
N SER A 589 -0.81 -13.52 27.47
CA SER A 589 -1.60 -13.18 26.27
C SER A 589 -3.11 -13.19 26.53
N LEU A 590 -3.63 -14.17 27.30
CA LEU A 590 -5.02 -14.22 27.76
C LEU A 590 -5.39 -12.96 28.57
N CYS A 591 -4.54 -12.59 29.54
CA CYS A 591 -4.75 -11.39 30.35
C CYS A 591 -4.75 -10.12 29.49
N LYS A 592 -3.89 -10.03 28.46
CA LYS A 592 -3.85 -8.89 27.52
C LYS A 592 -5.04 -8.85 26.57
N ALA A 593 -5.56 -10.00 26.14
CA ALA A 593 -6.77 -10.12 25.32
C ALA A 593 -8.06 -9.75 26.07
N GLY A 594 -8.03 -9.70 27.41
CA GLY A 594 -9.19 -9.41 28.25
C GLY A 594 -9.86 -10.66 28.83
N ARG A 595 -9.36 -11.86 28.53
CA ARG A 595 -9.79 -13.16 29.11
C ARG A 595 -9.12 -13.37 30.46
N ALA A 596 -9.44 -12.52 31.44
CA ALA A 596 -8.77 -12.53 32.74
C ALA A 596 -9.11 -13.76 33.59
N LEU A 597 -10.30 -14.36 33.42
CA LEU A 597 -10.71 -15.61 34.10
C LEU A 597 -9.79 -16.77 33.70
N ASP A 598 -9.66 -17.01 32.39
CA ASP A 598 -8.81 -18.08 31.88
C ASP A 598 -7.34 -17.88 32.27
N ALA A 599 -6.85 -16.64 32.27
CA ALA A 599 -5.50 -16.33 32.74
C ALA A 599 -5.29 -16.65 34.23
N VAL A 600 -6.32 -16.48 35.07
CA VAL A 600 -6.27 -16.88 36.49
C VAL A 600 -6.20 -18.40 36.60
N HIS A 601 -7.04 -19.14 35.89
CA HIS A 601 -7.00 -20.61 35.91
C HIS A 601 -5.64 -21.16 35.48
N GLU A 602 -5.01 -20.58 34.45
CA GLU A 602 -3.65 -20.97 34.06
C GLU A 602 -2.61 -20.71 35.17
N CYS A 603 -2.73 -19.59 35.88
CA CYS A 603 -1.85 -19.29 37.02
C CYS A 603 -2.13 -20.15 38.26
N GLU A 604 -3.39 -20.53 38.51
CA GLU A 604 -3.77 -21.45 39.58
C GLU A 604 -3.21 -22.85 39.33
N ASN A 605 -3.28 -23.35 38.09
CA ASN A 605 -2.67 -24.62 37.70
C ASN A 605 -1.15 -24.63 37.97
N LEU A 606 -0.44 -23.55 37.60
CA LEU A 606 1.00 -23.40 37.88
C LEU A 606 1.28 -23.31 39.40
N ASN A 607 0.36 -22.76 40.19
CA ASN A 607 0.47 -22.66 41.64
C ASN A 607 0.30 -24.02 42.31
N GLU A 608 -0.64 -24.84 41.85
CA GLU A 608 -0.85 -26.21 42.34
C GLU A 608 0.38 -27.10 42.07
N GLU A 609 1.06 -26.90 40.95
CA GLU A 609 2.31 -27.60 40.61
C GLU A 609 3.56 -27.04 41.32
N GLY A 610 3.44 -25.90 42.02
CA GLY A 610 4.55 -25.24 42.72
C GLY A 610 5.55 -24.54 41.80
N LEU A 611 5.16 -24.20 40.57
CA LEU A 611 6.01 -23.63 39.51
C LEU A 611 5.77 -22.13 39.29
N LEU A 612 5.32 -21.41 40.31
CA LEU A 612 5.09 -19.97 40.24
C LEU A 612 6.39 -19.17 40.31
N ASP A 613 6.90 -18.78 39.16
CA ASP A 613 7.97 -17.80 39.05
C ASP A 613 7.51 -16.35 39.33
N ALA A 614 8.48 -15.47 39.58
CA ALA A 614 8.28 -14.02 39.66
C ALA A 614 7.45 -13.43 38.50
N LYS A 615 7.62 -13.95 37.27
CA LYS A 615 6.88 -13.48 36.08
C LYS A 615 5.41 -13.91 36.11
N SER A 616 5.11 -15.13 36.54
CA SER A 616 3.73 -15.63 36.65
C SER A 616 2.99 -14.91 37.78
N LEU A 617 3.65 -14.62 38.91
CA LEU A 617 3.09 -13.81 40.00
C LEU A 617 2.65 -12.41 39.53
N GLN A 618 3.40 -11.76 38.64
CA GLN A 618 3.01 -10.46 38.06
C GLN A 618 1.72 -10.58 37.24
N ILE A 619 1.64 -11.59 36.38
CA ILE A 619 0.48 -11.83 35.52
C ILE A 619 -0.73 -12.17 36.37
N TYR A 620 -0.55 -13.02 37.38
CA TYR A 620 -1.61 -13.48 38.26
C TYR A 620 -2.22 -12.32 39.06
N ALA A 621 -1.39 -11.46 39.67
CA ALA A 621 -1.86 -10.27 40.39
C ALA A 621 -2.67 -9.32 39.49
N VAL A 622 -2.24 -9.12 38.23
CA VAL A 622 -2.95 -8.26 37.27
C VAL A 622 -4.26 -8.89 36.79
N ALA A 623 -4.28 -10.20 36.54
CA ALA A 623 -5.48 -10.91 36.12
C ALA A 623 -6.57 -10.85 37.21
N LEU A 624 -6.20 -11.12 38.47
CA LEU A 624 -7.09 -10.99 39.64
C LEU A 624 -7.62 -9.56 39.80
N TRP A 625 -6.77 -8.55 39.61
CA TRP A 625 -7.19 -7.15 39.66
C TRP A 625 -8.22 -6.81 38.58
N LYS A 626 -8.03 -7.30 37.35
CA LYS A 626 -9.00 -7.10 36.25
C LYS A 626 -10.35 -7.76 36.51
N LEU A 627 -10.39 -8.86 37.26
CA LEU A 627 -11.62 -9.54 37.68
C LEU A 627 -12.32 -8.89 38.87
N GLY A 628 -11.69 -7.89 39.51
CA GLY A 628 -12.21 -7.23 40.71
C GLY A 628 -11.91 -7.97 42.01
N GLN A 629 -11.08 -9.02 42.00
CA GLN A 629 -10.68 -9.78 43.20
C GLN A 629 -9.49 -9.10 43.91
N TYR A 630 -9.74 -7.91 44.46
CA TYR A 630 -8.69 -7.02 44.95
C TYR A 630 -7.86 -7.58 46.11
N ASN A 631 -8.46 -8.32 47.04
CA ASN A 631 -7.76 -8.88 48.19
C ASN A 631 -6.71 -9.93 47.77
N LEU A 632 -7.07 -10.81 46.83
CA LEU A 632 -6.17 -11.83 46.29
C LEU A 632 -5.07 -11.21 45.41
N ALA A 633 -5.40 -10.16 44.64
CA ALA A 633 -4.38 -9.41 43.90
C ALA A 633 -3.31 -8.80 44.82
N LEU A 634 -3.72 -8.26 45.98
CA LEU A 634 -2.80 -7.72 46.98
C LEU A 634 -1.96 -8.79 47.67
N THR A 635 -2.50 -9.99 47.93
CA THR A 635 -1.70 -11.08 48.52
C THR A 635 -0.61 -11.56 47.55
N MET A 636 -0.94 -11.69 46.26
CA MET A 636 0.05 -12.03 45.23
C MET A 636 1.08 -10.93 45.03
N ALA A 637 0.67 -9.65 45.10
CA ALA A 637 1.60 -8.52 45.06
C ALA A 637 2.55 -8.49 46.27
N ARG A 638 2.12 -8.96 47.45
CA ARG A 638 3.01 -9.11 48.63
C ARG A 638 4.01 -10.23 48.45
N LYS A 639 3.59 -11.40 47.96
CA LYS A 639 4.50 -12.51 47.60
C LYS A 639 5.56 -12.04 46.60
N LEU A 640 5.14 -11.34 45.55
CA LEU A 640 6.07 -10.73 44.58
C LEU A 640 7.07 -9.78 45.24
N ALA A 641 6.65 -9.02 46.26
CA ALA A 641 7.50 -8.07 46.97
C ALA A 641 8.61 -8.76 47.79
N GLU A 642 8.35 -9.96 48.31
CA GLU A 642 9.35 -10.77 49.02
C GLU A 642 10.48 -11.20 48.05
N ASP A 643 10.12 -11.54 46.82
CA ASP A 643 11.05 -11.96 45.76
C ASP A 643 11.87 -10.81 45.15
N VAL A 644 11.51 -9.54 45.38
CA VAL A 644 12.20 -8.39 44.75
C VAL A 644 13.70 -8.36 45.08
N SER A 645 14.07 -8.80 46.29
CA SER A 645 15.46 -8.81 46.76
C SER A 645 16.37 -9.76 45.96
N THR A 646 15.81 -10.80 45.35
CA THR A 646 16.56 -11.83 44.58
C THR A 646 16.58 -11.54 43.07
N MET A 647 15.83 -10.53 42.60
CA MET A 647 15.69 -10.20 41.19
C MET A 647 16.82 -9.29 40.66
N LYS A 648 17.08 -9.37 39.35
CA LYS A 648 17.88 -8.35 38.64
C LYS A 648 17.23 -6.96 38.80
N HIS A 649 18.04 -5.91 38.91
CA HIS A 649 17.57 -4.54 39.15
C HIS A 649 16.48 -4.06 38.17
N THR A 650 16.54 -4.44 36.90
CA THR A 650 15.55 -4.03 35.88
C THR A 650 14.19 -4.73 36.06
N SER A 651 14.19 -6.03 36.37
CA SER A 651 12.98 -6.79 36.68
C SER A 651 12.40 -6.39 38.04
N ALA A 652 13.24 -6.14 39.03
CA ALA A 652 12.86 -5.63 40.35
C ALA A 652 12.12 -4.29 40.23
N ALA A 653 12.65 -3.35 39.45
CA ALA A 653 11.99 -2.06 39.23
C ALA A 653 10.63 -2.20 38.51
N ALA A 654 10.49 -3.13 37.57
CA ALA A 654 9.21 -3.39 36.90
C ALA A 654 8.17 -4.01 37.85
N ALA A 655 8.60 -4.97 38.69
CA ALA A 655 7.79 -5.59 39.74
C ALA A 655 7.29 -4.54 40.75
N LEU A 656 8.18 -3.70 41.27
CA LEU A 656 7.83 -2.61 42.19
C LEU A 656 6.89 -1.58 41.57
N GLY A 657 7.07 -1.27 40.29
CA GLY A 657 6.18 -0.38 39.54
C GLY A 657 4.76 -0.95 39.43
N LEU A 658 4.66 -2.25 39.11
CA LEU A 658 3.38 -2.96 39.08
C LEU A 658 2.71 -2.94 40.45
N ILE A 659 3.43 -3.28 41.52
CA ILE A 659 2.92 -3.21 42.90
C ILE A 659 2.39 -1.81 43.23
N CYS A 660 3.12 -0.75 42.88
CA CYS A 660 2.66 0.63 43.09
C CYS A 660 1.36 0.94 42.34
N THR A 661 1.27 0.54 41.06
CA THR A 661 0.07 0.79 40.27
C THR A 661 -1.16 0.03 40.77
N LEU A 662 -1.00 -1.24 41.17
CA LEU A 662 -2.08 -2.05 41.73
C LEU A 662 -2.55 -1.48 43.07
N THR A 663 -1.62 -1.16 43.97
CA THR A 663 -1.96 -0.59 45.28
C THR A 663 -2.56 0.80 45.18
N TYR A 664 -2.16 1.63 44.21
CA TYR A 664 -2.81 2.90 43.94
C TYR A 664 -4.27 2.69 43.54
N ASN A 665 -4.52 1.79 42.59
CA ASN A 665 -5.88 1.56 42.07
C ASN A 665 -6.80 0.90 43.09
N ILE A 666 -6.28 0.09 44.02
CA ILE A 666 -7.07 -0.64 45.03
C ILE A 666 -7.21 0.15 46.33
N CYS A 667 -6.09 0.61 46.90
CA CYS A 667 -6.03 1.19 48.25
C CYS A 667 -5.94 2.74 48.26
N GLY A 668 -5.70 3.36 47.10
CA GLY A 668 -5.60 4.80 46.95
C GLY A 668 -4.21 5.39 47.25
N PHE A 669 -4.14 6.73 47.21
CA PHE A 669 -2.88 7.49 47.22
C PHE A 669 -2.03 7.28 48.49
N ASN A 670 -2.64 7.35 49.68
CA ASN A 670 -1.91 7.38 50.95
C ASN A 670 -1.10 6.10 51.22
N SER A 671 -1.64 4.92 50.88
CA SER A 671 -0.96 3.64 51.04
C SER A 671 0.29 3.53 50.16
N VAL A 672 0.24 4.05 48.93
CA VAL A 672 1.37 4.00 47.99
C VAL A 672 2.52 4.86 48.48
N VAL A 673 2.25 6.05 49.00
CA VAL A 673 3.27 6.94 49.57
C VAL A 673 4.01 6.25 50.73
N THR A 674 3.29 5.55 51.61
CA THR A 674 3.92 4.81 52.71
C THR A 674 4.80 3.65 52.23
N MET A 675 4.47 3.05 51.08
CA MET A 675 5.24 1.95 50.48
C MET A 675 6.49 2.47 49.75
N ILE A 676 6.37 3.54 48.97
CA ILE A 676 7.49 4.14 48.23
C ILE A 676 8.61 4.58 49.18
N ARG A 677 8.26 5.08 50.37
CA ARG A 677 9.25 5.44 51.42
C ARG A 677 10.03 4.24 51.96
N LYS A 678 9.51 3.01 51.82
CA LYS A 678 10.17 1.77 52.27
C LYS A 678 11.06 1.13 51.20
N PHE A 679 11.07 1.64 49.97
CA PHE A 679 11.84 1.03 48.88
C PHE A 679 13.33 1.41 48.89
N PRO A 680 14.20 0.52 48.36
CA PRO A 680 15.60 0.83 48.13
C PRO A 680 15.76 2.01 47.16
N SER A 681 16.65 2.95 47.48
CA SER A 681 16.90 4.16 46.69
C SER A 681 17.40 3.86 45.26
N GLU A 682 18.07 2.72 45.06
CA GLU A 682 18.59 2.27 43.76
C GLU A 682 17.48 1.85 42.79
N CYS A 683 16.40 1.23 43.27
CA CYS A 683 15.27 0.82 42.43
C CYS A 683 14.44 2.01 41.94
N LEU A 684 14.44 3.12 42.71
CA LEU A 684 13.81 4.39 42.33
C LEU A 684 14.55 5.09 41.17
N ARG A 685 15.81 4.73 40.88
CA ARG A 685 16.59 5.29 39.77
C ARG A 685 16.17 4.78 38.39
N SER A 686 15.33 3.74 38.31
CA SER A 686 14.79 3.23 37.05
C SER A 686 13.84 4.23 36.38
N SER A 687 13.95 4.40 35.06
CA SER A 687 13.16 5.36 34.27
C SER A 687 11.63 5.14 34.33
N ARG A 688 11.19 3.90 34.56
CA ARG A 688 9.75 3.60 34.72
C ARG A 688 9.23 3.98 36.11
N MET A 689 10.04 3.75 37.14
CA MET A 689 9.69 4.11 38.51
C MET A 689 9.69 5.62 38.69
N SER A 690 10.64 6.33 38.08
CA SER A 690 10.64 7.80 38.09
C SER A 690 9.39 8.40 37.47
N LEU A 691 8.88 7.83 36.36
CA LEU A 691 7.62 8.23 35.75
C LEU A 691 6.42 8.01 36.68
N ILE A 692 6.34 6.86 37.34
CA ILE A 692 5.26 6.55 38.30
C ILE A 692 5.32 7.53 39.48
N VAL A 693 6.52 7.78 40.03
CA VAL A 693 6.72 8.74 41.13
C VAL A 693 6.36 10.16 40.69
N CYS A 694 6.72 10.58 39.47
CA CYS A 694 6.33 11.87 38.93
C CYS A 694 4.81 12.00 38.71
N ALA A 695 4.14 10.94 38.25
CA ALA A 695 2.69 10.91 38.11
C ALA A 695 1.98 10.99 39.46
N LEU A 696 2.46 10.25 40.47
CA LEU A 696 1.94 10.31 41.83
C LEU A 696 2.16 11.69 42.46
N ASN A 697 3.33 12.31 42.25
CA ASN A 697 3.60 13.66 42.72
C ASN A 697 2.71 14.72 42.03
N ALA A 698 2.38 14.53 40.74
CA ALA A 698 1.43 15.42 40.05
C ALA A 698 0.02 15.37 40.65
N LEU A 699 -0.34 14.25 41.30
CA LEU A 699 -1.62 14.07 42.00
C LEU A 699 -1.56 14.44 43.49
N ASP A 700 -0.35 14.67 44.03
CA ASP A 700 -0.13 14.97 45.45
C ASP A 700 -0.49 16.42 45.77
N ARG A 701 -1.68 16.62 46.35
CA ARG A 701 -2.14 17.92 46.83
C ARG A 701 -1.40 18.43 48.07
N LYS A 702 -0.66 17.56 48.78
CA LYS A 702 0.01 17.86 50.07
C LYS A 702 1.54 17.96 49.97
N ASN A 703 2.13 17.84 48.78
CA ASN A 703 3.58 17.91 48.52
C ASN A 703 4.44 16.98 49.42
N GLN A 704 3.93 15.81 49.81
CA GLN A 704 4.62 14.87 50.70
C GLN A 704 5.75 14.09 50.02
N LEU A 705 5.76 14.04 48.69
CA LEU A 705 6.76 13.35 47.86
C LEU A 705 7.83 14.27 47.26
N HIS A 706 7.73 15.58 47.48
CA HIS A 706 8.60 16.59 46.83
C HIS A 706 10.09 16.42 47.18
N SER A 707 10.42 15.82 48.33
CA SER A 707 11.80 15.56 48.77
C SER A 707 12.54 14.49 47.97
N LEU A 708 11.82 13.62 47.23
CA LEU A 708 12.41 12.52 46.47
C LEU A 708 12.74 12.87 45.00
N LEU A 709 12.33 14.06 44.51
CA LEU A 709 12.50 14.49 43.12
C LEU A 709 13.90 15.00 42.69
N PRO A 710 14.75 15.60 43.55
CA PRO A 710 16.01 16.20 43.08
C PRO A 710 17.01 15.20 42.46
N SER A 711 16.85 13.89 42.69
CA SER A 711 17.78 12.84 42.26
C SER A 711 17.40 12.14 40.94
N ILE A 712 16.25 12.47 40.36
CA ILE A 712 15.61 11.68 39.28
C ILE A 712 16.03 12.06 37.84
N PRO A 713 16.22 13.33 37.45
CA PRO A 713 16.48 13.67 36.04
C PRO A 713 17.91 13.37 35.56
N GLN A 714 18.87 13.11 36.46
CA GLN A 714 20.28 12.92 36.10
C GLN A 714 20.61 11.51 35.58
N THR A 715 19.72 10.52 35.73
CA THR A 715 19.99 9.10 35.42
C THR A 715 19.10 8.49 34.34
N VAL A 716 18.20 9.26 33.71
CA VAL A 716 17.24 8.74 32.72
C VAL A 716 17.87 8.71 31.32
N VAL A 717 18.01 7.51 30.74
CA VAL A 717 18.70 7.28 29.46
C VAL A 717 17.83 7.60 28.23
N SER A 718 16.50 7.49 28.33
CA SER A 718 15.59 7.61 27.17
C SER A 718 14.93 8.99 27.05
N HIS A 719 15.21 9.70 25.94
CA HIS A 719 14.65 11.02 25.64
C HIS A 719 13.10 11.06 25.63
N GLY A 720 12.44 9.98 25.18
CA GLY A 720 10.97 9.91 25.12
C GLY A 720 10.29 9.94 26.50
N MET A 721 10.85 9.23 27.48
CA MET A 721 10.30 9.20 28.84
C MET A 721 10.49 10.54 29.56
N ILE A 722 11.60 11.25 29.30
CA ILE A 722 11.83 12.60 29.84
C ILE A 722 10.78 13.59 29.30
N ILE A 723 10.44 13.48 28.02
CA ILE A 723 9.38 14.26 27.39
C ILE A 723 8.01 13.99 28.04
N GLU A 724 7.69 12.73 28.33
CA GLU A 724 6.46 12.38 29.07
C GLU A 724 6.47 12.94 30.49
N MET A 725 7.60 12.86 31.21
CA MET A 725 7.75 13.46 32.53
C MET A 725 7.50 14.98 32.51
N HIS A 726 7.99 15.71 31.51
CA HIS A 726 7.70 17.13 31.34
C HIS A 726 6.21 17.41 31.09
N SER A 727 5.51 16.53 30.36
CA SER A 727 4.07 16.67 30.16
C SER A 727 3.27 16.43 31.46
N ILE A 728 3.63 15.40 32.22
CA ILE A 728 2.97 15.04 33.48
C ILE A 728 3.21 16.11 34.56
N THR A 729 4.44 16.63 34.64
CA THR A 729 4.78 17.72 35.57
C THR A 729 4.07 19.03 35.24
N ALA A 730 3.80 19.31 33.96
CA ALA A 730 2.97 20.44 33.56
C ALA A 730 1.53 20.29 34.10
N ILE A 731 0.94 19.09 33.97
CA ILE A 731 -0.39 18.78 34.51
C ILE A 731 -0.41 18.92 36.04
N GLY A 732 0.61 18.40 36.72
CA GLY A 732 0.73 18.50 38.19
C GLY A 732 0.76 19.94 38.69
N LYS A 733 1.50 20.83 37.99
CA LYS A 733 1.53 22.26 38.32
C LYS A 733 0.18 22.97 38.14
N MET A 734 -0.71 22.43 37.30
CA MET A 734 -2.06 22.97 37.13
C MET A 734 -2.97 22.57 38.30
N LEU A 735 -2.88 21.31 38.75
CA LEU A 735 -3.73 20.75 39.79
C LEU A 735 -3.44 21.28 41.20
N GLN A 736 -2.26 21.86 41.42
CA GLN A 736 -1.84 22.42 42.72
C GLN A 736 -2.51 23.75 43.10
N ILE A 737 -3.24 24.42 42.20
CA ILE A 737 -3.92 25.70 42.47
C ILE A 737 -5.42 25.42 42.70
N THR A 738 -5.91 25.64 43.92
CA THR A 738 -7.31 25.40 44.29
C THR A 738 -8.16 26.66 44.22
N GLY A 739 -9.25 26.58 43.43
CA GLY A 739 -10.37 27.52 43.38
C GLY A 739 -11.03 27.49 42.00
N GLU A 740 -12.34 27.25 41.90
CA GLU A 740 -13.11 27.30 40.63
C GLU A 740 -12.93 28.64 39.89
N SER A 741 -12.55 29.69 40.62
CA SER A 741 -12.26 31.03 40.09
C SER A 741 -10.86 31.22 39.49
N ASN A 742 -9.95 30.23 39.56
CA ASN A 742 -8.52 30.38 39.18
C ASN A 742 -8.03 29.38 38.10
N GLN A 743 -8.93 28.79 37.31
CA GLN A 743 -8.56 27.84 36.24
C GLN A 743 -7.64 28.47 35.18
N ALA A 744 -7.86 29.74 34.81
CA ALA A 744 -7.02 30.46 33.86
C ALA A 744 -5.56 30.57 34.34
N LEU A 745 -5.36 30.83 35.63
CA LEU A 745 -4.04 31.00 36.25
C LEU A 745 -3.29 29.65 36.36
N ALA A 746 -4.03 28.55 36.50
CA ALA A 746 -3.48 27.19 36.42
C ALA A 746 -2.99 26.86 35.00
N VAL A 747 -3.81 27.12 33.97
CA VAL A 747 -3.47 26.96 32.54
C VAL A 747 -2.21 27.74 32.19
N GLU A 748 -2.08 28.97 32.66
CA GLU A 748 -0.94 29.84 32.38
C GLU A 748 0.39 29.28 32.94
N LYS A 749 0.39 28.76 34.18
CA LYS A 749 1.60 28.13 34.75
C LYS A 749 2.01 26.86 34.00
N GLY A 750 1.04 26.06 33.56
CA GLY A 750 1.28 24.88 32.71
C GLY A 750 1.90 25.26 31.37
N VAL A 751 1.31 26.25 30.68
CA VAL A 751 1.82 26.80 29.40
C VAL A 751 3.24 27.35 29.55
N ASN A 752 3.51 28.12 30.60
CA ASN A 752 4.85 28.68 30.84
C ASN A 752 5.90 27.60 31.11
N TYR A 753 5.55 26.52 31.80
CA TYR A 753 6.45 25.39 32.01
C TYR A 753 6.72 24.63 30.71
N LEU A 754 5.69 24.32 29.92
CA LEU A 754 5.85 23.63 28.63
C LEU A 754 6.60 24.48 27.60
N ARG A 755 6.46 25.82 27.64
CA ARG A 755 7.26 26.72 26.80
C ARG A 755 8.75 26.58 27.11
N LYS A 756 9.12 26.51 28.40
CA LYS A 756 10.50 26.24 28.83
C LYS A 756 10.97 24.85 28.38
N ALA A 757 10.12 23.83 28.52
CA ALA A 757 10.43 22.47 28.07
C ALA A 757 10.59 22.37 26.54
N LEU A 758 9.83 23.15 25.77
CA LEU A 758 9.93 23.21 24.32
C LEU A 758 11.27 23.79 23.85
N HIS A 759 11.84 24.75 24.59
CA HIS A 759 13.20 25.25 24.30
C HIS A 759 14.27 24.15 24.47
N MET A 760 14.09 23.25 25.45
CA MET A 760 14.99 22.12 25.66
C MET A 760 14.77 21.00 24.62
N TYR A 761 13.52 20.76 24.22
CA TYR A 761 13.14 19.71 23.28
C TYR A 761 12.33 20.27 22.11
N PRO A 762 12.96 21.04 21.19
CA PRO A 762 12.23 21.72 20.14
C PRO A 762 11.47 20.73 19.28
N ASN A 763 12.05 19.60 18.88
CA ASN A 763 11.43 18.68 17.92
C ASN A 763 10.31 17.77 18.47
N SER A 764 9.97 17.86 19.76
CA SER A 764 8.97 16.99 20.37
C SER A 764 7.54 17.31 19.89
N THR A 765 6.89 16.34 19.23
CA THR A 765 5.47 16.44 18.86
C THR A 765 4.55 16.37 20.07
N LEU A 766 4.92 15.63 21.12
CA LEU A 766 4.12 15.46 22.33
C LEU A 766 4.03 16.77 23.12
N ILE A 767 5.15 17.43 23.40
CA ILE A 767 5.17 18.73 24.12
C ILE A 767 4.42 19.78 23.31
N ARG A 768 4.64 19.83 21.99
CA ARG A 768 3.92 20.73 21.09
C ARG A 768 2.41 20.47 21.08
N SER A 769 1.99 19.21 21.05
CA SER A 769 0.58 18.84 21.09
C SER A 769 -0.07 19.20 22.42
N HIS A 770 0.63 18.96 23.53
CA HIS A 770 0.14 19.29 24.86
C HIS A 770 0.09 20.80 25.12
N LEU A 771 1.10 21.54 24.64
CA LEU A 771 1.10 23.00 24.65
C LEU A 771 -0.05 23.55 23.79
N GLY A 772 -0.24 23.00 22.59
CA GLY A 772 -1.33 23.38 21.69
C GLY A 772 -2.71 23.09 22.30
N SER A 773 -2.88 21.96 22.99
CA SER A 773 -4.15 21.64 23.65
C SER A 773 -4.45 22.55 24.84
N LEU A 774 -3.43 22.91 25.64
CA LEU A 774 -3.58 23.87 26.74
C LEU A 774 -3.85 25.29 26.25
N LEU A 775 -3.21 25.72 25.16
CA LEU A 775 -3.50 27.01 24.52
C LEU A 775 -4.94 27.06 24.00
N LEU A 776 -5.46 25.98 23.41
CA LEU A 776 -6.87 25.90 22.99
C LEU A 776 -7.87 25.95 24.17
N SER A 777 -7.44 25.60 25.38
CA SER A 777 -8.27 25.70 26.59
C SER A 777 -8.14 27.04 27.32
N SER A 778 -7.27 27.94 26.86
CA SER A 778 -7.16 29.28 27.46
C SER A 778 -8.21 30.23 26.87
N ASP A 779 -8.71 31.16 27.70
CA ASP A 779 -9.73 32.16 27.31
C ASP A 779 -9.16 33.31 26.44
N ASP A 780 -7.89 33.20 26.04
CA ASP A 780 -7.20 34.18 25.20
C ASP A 780 -7.67 34.11 23.74
N LEU A 781 -8.14 35.24 23.20
CA LEU A 781 -8.67 35.36 21.84
C LEU A 781 -7.64 34.96 20.75
N MET A 782 -6.34 35.14 21.04
CA MET A 782 -5.22 34.81 20.15
C MET A 782 -4.58 33.44 20.44
N ALA A 783 -5.06 32.70 21.44
CA ALA A 783 -4.46 31.42 21.80
C ALA A 783 -4.66 30.29 20.76
N PRO A 784 -5.80 30.19 20.04
CA PRO A 784 -5.95 29.18 18.99
C PRO A 784 -4.96 29.37 17.84
N ALA A 785 -4.64 30.63 17.51
CA ALA A 785 -3.64 30.98 16.50
C ALA A 785 -2.23 30.57 16.93
N LYS A 786 -1.88 30.81 18.20
CA LYS A 786 -0.63 30.34 18.81
C LYS A 786 -0.59 28.80 18.85
N ALA A 787 -1.71 28.14 19.15
CA ALA A 787 -1.82 26.69 19.18
C ALA A 787 -1.58 26.03 17.81
N ALA A 788 -2.13 26.60 16.73
CA ALA A 788 -1.89 26.13 15.36
C ALA A 788 -0.40 26.22 14.98
N ARG A 789 0.30 27.29 15.39
CA ARG A 789 1.75 27.43 15.16
C ARG A 789 2.58 26.41 15.94
N CYS A 790 2.11 25.97 17.11
CA CYS A 790 2.80 24.96 17.91
C CYS A 790 2.68 23.55 17.32
N ALA A 791 1.57 23.21 16.66
CA ALA A 791 1.33 21.87 16.14
C ALA A 791 2.08 21.61 14.82
N VAL A 792 2.92 20.57 14.77
CA VAL A 792 3.58 20.11 13.55
C VAL A 792 3.00 18.74 13.17
N VAL A 793 2.46 18.61 11.96
CA VAL A 793 1.97 17.33 11.44
C VAL A 793 3.11 16.64 10.69
N PRO A 794 3.65 15.51 11.18
CA PRO A 794 4.69 14.79 10.46
C PRO A 794 4.13 14.19 9.16
N THR A 795 4.82 14.45 8.05
CA THR A 795 4.52 13.86 6.75
C THR A 795 5.12 12.46 6.67
N GLY A 796 4.29 11.40 6.78
CA GLY A 796 4.71 10.04 6.38
C GLY A 796 4.58 8.93 7.44
N HIS A 797 4.48 9.25 8.73
CA HIS A 797 4.30 8.22 9.77
C HIS A 797 2.91 8.28 10.42
N PRO A 798 2.30 7.13 10.76
CA PRO A 798 1.14 7.11 11.65
C PRO A 798 1.56 7.76 12.97
N CYS A 799 0.85 8.80 13.39
CA CYS A 799 1.10 9.37 14.72
C CYS A 799 0.81 8.26 15.74
N PRO A 800 1.72 8.02 16.71
CA PRO A 800 1.45 7.05 17.76
C PRO A 800 0.14 7.44 18.45
N ILE A 801 -0.77 6.48 18.58
CA ILE A 801 -2.05 6.64 19.27
C ILE A 801 -1.75 6.81 20.75
N ASN A 802 -1.37 8.02 21.15
CA ASN A 802 -1.19 8.35 22.54
C ASN A 802 -2.58 8.60 23.12
N LYS A 803 -3.14 7.55 23.72
CA LYS A 803 -4.41 7.58 24.42
C LYS A 803 -4.37 8.69 25.48
N GLY A 804 -5.08 9.79 25.22
CA GLY A 804 -5.32 10.86 26.20
C GLY A 804 -5.01 12.29 25.73
N PHE A 805 -4.14 12.48 24.74
CA PHE A 805 -3.78 13.84 24.26
C PHE A 805 -4.33 14.14 22.86
N ARG A 806 -4.72 15.41 22.63
CA ARG A 806 -5.20 15.84 21.31
C ARG A 806 -4.09 15.74 20.28
N LEU A 807 -4.40 15.12 19.14
CA LEU A 807 -3.42 14.90 18.08
C LEU A 807 -3.12 16.21 17.31
N PRO A 808 -1.97 16.33 16.63
CA PRO A 808 -1.61 17.56 15.92
C PRO A 808 -2.65 18.02 14.89
N TYR A 809 -3.29 17.09 14.18
CA TYR A 809 -4.37 17.43 13.24
C TYR A 809 -5.64 17.92 13.94
N GLU A 810 -5.91 17.43 15.17
CA GLU A 810 -7.05 17.89 15.97
C GLU A 810 -6.83 19.31 16.46
N ILE A 811 -5.59 19.65 16.81
CA ILE A 811 -5.21 21.00 17.21
C ILE A 811 -5.30 21.94 16.00
N HIS A 812 -4.81 21.53 14.83
CA HIS A 812 -4.96 22.30 13.59
C HIS A 812 -6.42 22.50 13.18
N GLY A 813 -7.24 21.44 13.24
CA GLY A 813 -8.66 21.51 12.91
C GLY A 813 -9.45 22.36 13.92
N ALA A 814 -9.20 22.19 15.22
CA ALA A 814 -9.85 22.97 16.27
C ALA A 814 -9.41 24.45 16.23
N ALA A 815 -8.13 24.72 16.00
CA ALA A 815 -7.64 26.07 15.83
C ALA A 815 -8.22 26.74 14.58
N ALA A 816 -8.31 26.02 13.45
CA ALA A 816 -8.95 26.55 12.24
C ALA A 816 -10.44 26.85 12.46
N ALA A 817 -11.16 26.02 13.20
CA ALA A 817 -12.55 26.27 13.56
C ALA A 817 -12.70 27.48 14.52
N ALA A 818 -11.76 27.68 15.44
CA ALA A 818 -11.81 28.74 16.45
C ALA A 818 -11.31 30.10 15.96
N CYS A 819 -10.35 30.15 15.04
CA CYS A 819 -9.63 31.38 14.69
C CYS A 819 -10.37 32.36 13.76
N HIS A 820 -11.55 32.05 13.21
CA HIS A 820 -12.26 32.87 12.19
C HIS A 820 -11.41 33.39 11.00
N SER A 821 -10.17 32.95 10.86
CA SER A 821 -9.22 33.43 9.87
C SER A 821 -8.79 32.23 9.07
N PHE A 822 -9.26 32.10 7.84
CA PHE A 822 -8.34 32.12 6.70
C PHE A 822 -8.99 32.89 5.56
N CYS A 823 -8.55 34.15 5.41
CA CYS A 823 -8.65 34.86 4.14
C CYS A 823 -8.11 33.95 3.04
N SER A 824 -8.93 33.82 2.01
CA SER A 824 -8.71 33.04 0.80
C SER A 824 -7.25 33.07 0.34
N ALA A 825 -6.73 31.89 -0.05
CA ALA A 825 -5.47 31.75 -0.81
C ALA A 825 -5.50 32.44 -2.20
N ILE A 826 -6.55 33.20 -2.49
CA ILE A 826 -6.73 33.99 -3.69
C ILE A 826 -6.96 35.44 -3.22
N PRO A 827 -5.97 36.34 -3.33
CA PRO A 827 -6.10 37.74 -2.95
C PRO A 827 -6.89 38.49 -4.02
N LYS A 828 -8.15 38.11 -4.25
CA LYS A 828 -8.94 38.76 -5.30
C LYS A 828 -9.94 39.81 -4.81
N PHE A 829 -10.38 39.83 -3.54
CA PHE A 829 -11.53 40.69 -3.19
C PHE A 829 -11.63 41.29 -1.76
N SER A 830 -10.55 41.42 -0.98
CA SER A 830 -10.65 42.11 0.33
C SER A 830 -9.38 42.90 0.70
N PHE A 831 -9.53 44.19 1.02
CA PHE A 831 -8.47 45.00 1.62
C PHE A 831 -8.20 44.55 3.06
N PRO A 832 -6.96 44.23 3.45
CA PRO A 832 -6.66 43.81 4.81
C PRO A 832 -6.63 45.04 5.73
N THR A 833 -7.66 45.17 6.57
CA THR A 833 -7.81 46.26 7.55
C THR A 833 -7.14 45.94 8.90
N CYS A 834 -6.80 44.68 9.19
CA CYS A 834 -6.28 44.23 10.48
C CYS A 834 -4.80 43.80 10.41
N ASN A 835 -4.01 44.10 11.46
CA ASN A 835 -2.56 43.84 11.53
C ASN A 835 -2.17 42.36 11.69
N ASP A 836 -3.08 41.49 12.11
CA ASP A 836 -2.77 40.10 12.45
C ASP A 836 -3.25 39.12 11.35
N GLU A 837 -2.62 39.12 10.17
CA GLU A 837 -2.88 38.06 9.19
C GLU A 837 -2.19 36.74 9.58
N LEU A 838 -3.03 35.73 9.80
CA LEU A 838 -2.65 34.33 9.94
C LEU A 838 -2.55 33.71 8.54
N MET A 839 -1.38 33.20 8.18
CA MET A 839 -1.06 32.67 6.84
C MET A 839 -1.30 31.16 6.62
N HIS A 840 -1.79 30.39 7.61
CA HIS A 840 -1.58 28.93 7.64
C HIS A 840 -2.74 27.93 7.46
N GLY A 841 -4.01 28.23 7.57
CA GLY A 841 -5.08 27.22 7.54
C GLY A 841 -5.81 27.12 6.21
N ALA A 842 -5.28 27.74 5.16
CA ALA A 842 -5.36 27.11 3.84
C ALA A 842 -4.79 25.68 3.84
N ARG A 843 -3.90 25.32 4.79
CA ARG A 843 -3.35 23.97 4.94
C ARG A 843 -4.16 23.02 5.83
N SER A 844 -5.09 23.50 6.67
CA SER A 844 -5.78 22.64 7.66
C SER A 844 -6.85 21.74 7.03
N LEU A 845 -7.61 22.25 6.07
CA LEU A 845 -8.69 21.52 5.41
C LEU A 845 -8.18 20.36 4.52
N PRO A 846 -7.13 20.54 3.70
CA PRO A 846 -6.48 19.42 3.00
C PRO A 846 -5.89 18.38 3.96
N LEU A 847 -5.35 18.79 5.11
CA LEU A 847 -4.82 17.87 6.13
C LEU A 847 -5.93 17.00 6.75
N LEU A 848 -7.09 17.59 7.08
CA LEU A 848 -8.25 16.86 7.61
C LEU A 848 -8.85 15.93 6.55
N GLN A 849 -8.96 16.37 5.29
CA GLN A 849 -9.41 15.52 4.18
C GLN A 849 -8.48 14.32 3.98
N ARG A 850 -7.17 14.56 3.95
CA ARG A 850 -6.17 13.49 3.83
C ARG A 850 -6.25 12.51 5.00
N ARG A 851 -6.47 13.00 6.23
CA ARG A 851 -6.63 12.14 7.41
C ARG A 851 -7.92 11.33 7.37
N LEU A 852 -9.04 11.91 6.95
CA LEU A 852 -10.30 11.18 6.80
C LEU A 852 -10.20 10.10 5.70
N HIS A 853 -9.43 10.37 4.63
CA HIS A 853 -9.15 9.36 3.60
C HIS A 853 -8.29 8.21 4.13
N GLN A 854 -7.30 8.49 4.98
CA GLN A 854 -6.46 7.47 5.61
C GLN A 854 -7.20 6.69 6.72
N GLU A 855 -8.06 7.36 7.49
CA GLU A 855 -8.77 6.82 8.66
C GLU A 855 -10.27 7.19 8.62
N PRO A 856 -11.09 6.54 7.79
CA PRO A 856 -12.51 6.88 7.62
C PRO A 856 -13.36 6.65 8.88
N TRP A 857 -12.88 5.85 9.83
CA TRP A 857 -13.49 5.59 11.14
C TRP A 857 -13.17 6.68 12.18
N ASN A 858 -12.28 7.63 11.89
CA ASN A 858 -11.88 8.69 12.82
C ASN A 858 -12.97 9.77 12.94
N GLN A 859 -13.80 9.65 13.98
CA GLN A 859 -14.91 10.57 14.24
C GLN A 859 -14.44 12.01 14.54
N ASN A 860 -13.29 12.18 15.21
CA ASN A 860 -12.75 13.50 15.54
C ASN A 860 -12.35 14.26 14.26
N ALA A 861 -11.71 13.58 13.30
CA ALA A 861 -11.33 14.17 12.02
C ALA A 861 -12.57 14.57 11.21
N ARG A 862 -13.61 13.72 11.17
CA ARG A 862 -14.89 14.03 10.49
C ARG A 862 -15.59 15.24 11.12
N TYR A 863 -15.69 15.28 12.45
CA TYR A 863 -16.29 16.39 13.21
C TYR A 863 -15.58 17.73 12.92
N LEU A 864 -14.25 17.77 13.01
CA LEU A 864 -13.49 18.99 12.74
C LEU A 864 -13.53 19.40 11.26
N LEU A 865 -13.61 18.44 10.34
CA LEU A 865 -13.78 18.72 8.92
C LEU A 865 -15.13 19.40 8.66
N ILE A 866 -16.23 18.90 9.25
CA ILE A 866 -17.56 19.52 9.14
C ILE A 866 -17.53 20.97 9.62
N LEU A 867 -16.94 21.23 10.80
CA LEU A 867 -16.86 22.58 11.35
C LEU A 867 -16.04 23.53 10.46
N SER A 868 -14.90 23.06 9.94
CA SER A 868 -14.08 23.88 9.04
C SER A 868 -14.76 24.18 7.69
N ILE A 869 -15.49 23.21 7.12
CA ILE A 869 -16.28 23.43 5.90
C ILE A 869 -17.47 24.36 6.18
N LEU A 870 -18.12 24.26 7.34
CA LEU A 870 -19.21 25.16 7.74
C LEU A 870 -18.72 26.60 7.90
N GLN A 871 -17.53 26.80 8.45
CA GLN A 871 -16.92 28.12 8.54
C GLN A 871 -16.62 28.69 7.13
N LYS A 872 -16.12 27.86 6.20
CA LYS A 872 -15.96 28.24 4.79
C LYS A 872 -17.30 28.60 4.13
N ALA A 873 -18.36 27.86 4.43
CA ALA A 873 -19.72 28.17 3.96
C ALA A 873 -20.14 29.57 4.38
N ARG A 874 -19.90 29.94 5.65
CA ARG A 874 -20.27 31.24 6.20
C ARG A 874 -19.55 32.40 5.51
N GLU A 875 -18.27 32.23 5.15
CA GLU A 875 -17.48 33.21 4.40
C GLU A 875 -18.03 33.45 2.99
N GLU A 876 -18.38 32.37 2.29
CA GLU A 876 -18.95 32.41 0.94
C GLU A 876 -20.46 32.75 0.94
N LYS A 877 -21.02 33.18 2.09
CA LYS A 877 -22.45 33.47 2.29
C LYS A 877 -23.37 32.29 1.93
N PHE A 878 -23.00 31.10 2.38
CA PHE A 878 -23.73 29.84 2.26
C PHE A 878 -24.13 29.46 0.82
N PRO A 879 -23.15 29.14 -0.04
CA PRO A 879 -23.45 28.71 -1.40
C PRO A 879 -24.17 27.36 -1.41
N HIS A 880 -25.19 27.25 -2.26
CA HIS A 880 -26.14 26.12 -2.25
C HIS A 880 -25.46 24.74 -2.34
N GLN A 881 -24.44 24.59 -3.19
CA GLN A 881 -23.71 23.32 -3.37
C GLN A 881 -22.99 22.86 -2.09
N LEU A 882 -22.39 23.80 -1.37
CA LEU A 882 -21.62 23.50 -0.16
C LEU A 882 -22.56 23.16 1.00
N CYS A 883 -23.72 23.81 1.08
CA CYS A 883 -24.80 23.46 2.01
C CYS A 883 -25.31 22.02 1.83
N ILE A 884 -25.46 21.54 0.58
CA ILE A 884 -25.85 20.15 0.29
C ILE A 884 -24.79 19.17 0.82
N ILE A 885 -23.52 19.41 0.50
CA ILE A 885 -22.40 18.57 0.95
C ILE A 885 -22.34 18.52 2.49
N LEU A 886 -22.46 19.67 3.15
CA LEU A 886 -22.49 19.76 4.60
C LEU A 886 -23.67 19.00 5.20
N LYS A 887 -24.88 19.14 4.64
CA LYS A 887 -26.07 18.42 5.11
C LYS A 887 -25.85 16.91 5.08
N HIS A 888 -25.26 16.38 4.01
CA HIS A 888 -24.93 14.95 3.90
C HIS A 888 -23.88 14.52 4.94
N LEU A 889 -22.77 15.26 5.07
CA LEU A 889 -21.70 14.93 6.02
C LEU A 889 -22.19 14.95 7.48
N ILE A 890 -23.05 15.90 7.84
CA ILE A 890 -23.62 16.03 9.18
C ILE A 890 -24.57 14.87 9.49
N LEU A 891 -25.45 14.51 8.55
CA LEU A 891 -26.38 13.38 8.74
C LEU A 891 -25.64 12.04 8.91
N ASP A 892 -24.57 11.80 8.15
CA ASP A 892 -23.70 10.62 8.32
C ASP A 892 -22.95 10.64 9.66
N ALA A 893 -22.54 11.82 10.15
CA ALA A 893 -21.92 11.94 11.48
C ALA A 893 -22.91 11.63 12.61
N ILE A 894 -24.13 12.18 12.55
CA ILE A 894 -25.18 11.97 13.56
C ILE A 894 -25.63 10.51 13.63
N SER A 895 -25.75 9.82 12.48
CA SER A 895 -26.18 8.41 12.44
C SER A 895 -25.20 7.47 13.16
N ARG A 896 -23.89 7.76 13.05
CA ARG A 896 -22.82 6.96 13.67
C ARG A 896 -22.64 7.26 15.16
N GLU A 897 -22.93 8.47 15.62
CA GLU A 897 -22.82 8.84 17.04
C GLU A 897 -23.93 8.21 17.92
N LYS A 898 -25.10 7.91 17.35
CA LYS A 898 -26.20 7.23 18.07
C LYS A 898 -25.82 5.87 18.69
N PHE A 899 -24.78 5.21 18.17
CA PHE A 899 -24.29 3.92 18.66
C PHE A 899 -23.35 4.04 19.88
N LEU A 900 -22.92 5.24 20.29
CA LEU A 900 -21.92 5.47 21.34
C LEU A 900 -22.51 6.33 22.49
N ARG A 901 -23.47 5.76 23.23
CA ARG A 901 -24.21 6.44 24.32
C ARG A 901 -23.44 6.59 25.65
N GLU A 902 -22.24 6.06 25.79
CA GLU A 902 -21.59 5.94 27.11
C GLU A 902 -20.67 7.13 27.51
N ASN A 903 -20.36 8.07 26.62
CA ASN A 903 -19.38 9.14 26.91
C ASN A 903 -19.99 10.56 26.97
N LYS A 904 -19.75 11.31 28.05
CA LYS A 904 -20.17 12.73 28.18
C LYS A 904 -19.65 13.64 27.04
N LEU A 905 -18.51 13.30 26.43
CA LEU A 905 -17.90 14.01 25.29
C LEU A 905 -18.59 13.74 23.94
N SER A 906 -19.28 12.61 23.76
CA SER A 906 -20.06 12.36 22.53
C SER A 906 -21.35 13.18 22.51
N HIS A 907 -21.92 13.46 23.69
CA HIS A 907 -23.14 14.26 23.84
C HIS A 907 -22.93 15.70 23.36
N SER A 908 -21.86 16.38 23.78
CA SER A 908 -21.60 17.77 23.37
C SER A 908 -21.32 17.93 21.86
N ARG A 909 -20.69 16.93 21.22
CA ARG A 909 -20.45 16.94 19.77
C ARG A 909 -21.74 16.76 18.98
N SER A 910 -22.60 15.85 19.43
CA SER A 910 -23.89 15.60 18.78
C SER A 910 -24.78 16.85 18.81
N ILE A 911 -24.76 17.61 19.92
CA ILE A 911 -25.48 18.89 20.05
C ILE A 911 -24.96 19.91 19.04
N ILE A 912 -23.63 20.08 18.95
CA ILE A 912 -23.04 21.04 18.00
C ILE A 912 -23.35 20.64 16.55
N LEU A 913 -23.31 19.36 16.20
CA LEU A 913 -23.68 18.87 14.87
C LEU A 913 -25.16 19.13 14.54
N LEU A 914 -26.07 18.97 15.50
CA LEU A 914 -27.49 19.30 15.35
C LEU A 914 -27.70 20.80 15.17
N LEU A 915 -27.00 21.64 15.93
CA LEU A 915 -27.03 23.10 15.73
C LEU A 915 -26.47 23.49 14.36
N CYS A 916 -25.41 22.85 13.88
CA CYS A 916 -24.88 23.05 12.53
C CYS A 916 -25.91 22.67 11.45
N ALA A 917 -26.61 21.54 11.62
CA ALA A 917 -27.70 21.14 10.73
C ALA A 917 -28.85 22.16 10.73
N SER A 918 -29.19 22.70 11.91
CA SER A 918 -30.21 23.74 12.06
C SER A 918 -29.80 25.06 11.38
N GLU A 919 -28.53 25.45 11.41
CA GLU A 919 -28.06 26.64 10.71
C GLU A 919 -28.11 26.46 9.19
N ILE A 920 -27.66 25.31 8.68
CA ILE A 920 -27.69 25.04 7.23
C ILE A 920 -29.13 25.01 6.71
N SER A 921 -30.06 24.41 7.46
CA SER A 921 -31.48 24.41 7.11
C SER A 921 -32.10 25.81 7.14
N LEU A 922 -31.75 26.65 8.11
CA LEU A 922 -32.14 28.07 8.13
C LEU A 922 -31.67 28.80 6.87
N GLN A 923 -30.41 28.63 6.47
CA GLN A 923 -29.82 29.32 5.32
C GLN A 923 -30.31 28.78 3.97
N THR A 924 -30.78 27.53 3.91
CA THR A 924 -31.34 26.91 2.71
C THR A 924 -32.86 27.07 2.58
N GLY A 925 -33.53 27.68 3.57
CA GLY A 925 -34.98 27.89 3.58
C GLY A 925 -35.82 26.70 4.06
N ASP A 926 -35.21 25.68 4.66
CA ASP A 926 -35.88 24.50 5.24
C ASP A 926 -36.25 24.78 6.72
N PHE A 927 -37.24 25.64 6.94
CA PHE A 927 -37.63 26.08 8.29
C PHE A 927 -38.14 24.95 9.20
N PRO A 928 -38.97 23.99 8.73
CA PRO A 928 -39.38 22.85 9.56
C PRO A 928 -38.19 21.96 9.95
N GLY A 929 -37.24 21.76 9.04
CA GLY A 929 -35.98 21.07 9.33
C GLY A 929 -35.15 21.79 10.40
N CYS A 930 -35.05 23.13 10.31
CA CYS A 930 -34.34 23.96 11.28
C CYS A 930 -34.88 23.81 12.70
N ILE A 931 -36.20 23.96 12.85
CA ILE A 931 -36.88 23.82 14.14
C ILE A 931 -36.67 22.41 14.70
N ARG A 932 -36.88 21.38 13.87
CA ARG A 932 -36.69 19.98 14.28
C ARG A 932 -35.29 19.71 14.81
N TYR A 933 -34.24 20.11 14.09
CA TYR A 933 -32.86 19.88 14.55
C TYR A 933 -32.51 20.67 15.81
N ALA A 934 -33.04 21.89 15.97
CA ALA A 934 -32.84 22.69 17.17
C ALA A 934 -33.61 22.12 18.39
N THR A 935 -34.82 21.58 18.19
CA THR A 935 -35.56 20.86 19.24
C THR A 935 -34.90 19.52 19.60
N ASP A 936 -34.36 18.81 18.61
CA ASP A 936 -33.60 17.58 18.85
C ASP A 936 -32.34 17.88 19.67
N ALA A 937 -31.68 19.02 19.46
CA ALA A 937 -30.54 19.46 20.27
C ALA A 937 -30.93 19.73 21.73
N LEU A 938 -32.12 20.29 21.99
CA LEU A 938 -32.65 20.49 23.35
C LEU A 938 -32.90 19.17 24.08
N ASN A 939 -33.32 18.13 23.38
CA ASN A 939 -33.66 16.83 23.96
C ASN A 939 -32.42 16.02 24.42
N VAL A 940 -31.19 16.43 24.07
CA VAL A 940 -29.94 15.65 24.29
C VAL A 940 -29.11 16.10 25.53
N LEU A 941 -29.58 17.11 26.28
CA LEU A 941 -29.07 17.75 27.54
C LEU A 941 -27.82 17.18 28.28
N PRO A 942 -26.84 18.06 28.65
CA PRO A 942 -26.72 18.44 30.08
C PRO A 942 -26.19 19.87 30.47
N THR A 943 -25.68 20.75 29.59
CA THR A 943 -24.94 21.99 29.96
C THR A 943 -25.69 23.31 29.67
N HIS A 944 -25.75 24.23 30.65
CA HIS A 944 -26.48 25.52 30.55
C HIS A 944 -26.10 26.40 29.34
N SER A 945 -24.83 26.39 28.90
CA SER A 945 -24.38 27.21 27.76
C SER A 945 -24.91 26.72 26.40
N ASP A 946 -24.95 25.40 26.19
CA ASP A 946 -25.33 24.82 24.90
C ASP A 946 -26.86 24.91 24.70
N LEU A 947 -27.62 24.83 25.80
CA LEU A 947 -29.06 25.09 25.82
C LEU A 947 -29.40 26.50 25.36
N PHE A 948 -28.64 27.50 25.81
CA PHE A 948 -28.87 28.87 25.37
C PHE A 948 -28.73 29.03 23.86
N PHE A 949 -27.71 28.41 23.23
CA PHE A 949 -27.52 28.52 21.78
C PHE A 949 -28.61 27.78 20.99
N ALA A 950 -29.17 26.69 21.51
CA ALA A 950 -30.32 26.03 20.90
C ALA A 950 -31.59 26.91 20.95
N HIS A 951 -31.89 27.52 22.10
CA HIS A 951 -32.99 28.49 22.22
C HIS A 951 -32.77 29.74 21.36
N LEU A 952 -31.53 30.25 21.29
CA LEU A 952 -31.17 31.38 20.43
C LEU A 952 -31.40 31.05 18.94
N GLN A 953 -31.08 29.82 18.54
CA GLN A 953 -31.29 29.36 17.17
C GLN A 953 -32.77 29.20 16.84
N LEU A 954 -33.59 28.71 17.78
CA LEU A 954 -35.04 28.74 17.66
C LEU A 954 -35.59 30.17 17.56
N CYS A 955 -35.05 31.12 18.32
CA CYS A 955 -35.41 32.54 18.16
C CYS A 955 -35.14 33.01 16.73
N ARG A 956 -33.99 32.66 16.16
CA ARG A 956 -33.67 33.02 14.76
C ARG A 956 -34.62 32.37 13.75
N ALA A 957 -34.99 31.10 13.96
CA ALA A 957 -35.93 30.40 13.09
C ALA A 957 -37.34 31.03 13.13
N TYR A 958 -37.89 31.25 14.33
CA TYR A 958 -39.22 31.87 14.50
C TYR A 958 -39.26 33.33 14.05
N ALA A 959 -38.15 34.07 14.20
CA ALA A 959 -38.05 35.43 13.69
C ALA A 959 -38.13 35.50 12.15
N VAL A 960 -37.58 34.52 11.43
CA VAL A 960 -37.67 34.44 9.96
C VAL A 960 -39.05 33.94 9.51
N GLN A 961 -39.70 33.08 10.30
CA GLN A 961 -41.06 32.59 10.06
C GLN A 961 -42.15 33.61 10.46
N GLU A 962 -41.76 34.76 11.03
CA GLU A 962 -42.66 35.80 11.55
C GLU A 962 -43.61 35.33 12.69
N ASP A 963 -43.23 34.28 13.42
CA ASP A 963 -43.97 33.81 14.60
C ASP A 963 -43.49 34.51 15.88
N TYR A 964 -44.03 35.70 16.12
CA TYR A 964 -43.66 36.54 17.25
C TYR A 964 -44.01 35.94 18.62
N SER A 965 -44.99 35.03 18.69
CA SER A 965 -45.46 34.44 19.95
C SER A 965 -44.42 33.47 20.50
N ASN A 966 -43.97 32.54 19.66
CA ASN A 966 -42.94 31.57 19.99
C ASN A 966 -41.57 32.24 20.12
N LEU A 967 -41.27 33.25 19.29
CA LEU A 967 -40.06 34.06 19.42
C LEU A 967 -39.91 34.69 20.81
N ARG A 968 -40.98 35.29 21.35
CA ARG A 968 -40.97 35.92 22.68
C ARG A 968 -40.76 34.89 23.79
N ASN A 969 -41.39 33.72 23.70
CA ASN A 969 -41.22 32.62 24.66
C ASN A 969 -39.78 32.09 24.67
N GLN A 970 -39.18 31.88 23.51
CA GLN A 970 -37.78 31.40 23.43
C GLN A 970 -36.79 32.47 23.89
N TYR A 971 -37.06 33.74 23.61
CA TYR A 971 -36.26 34.87 24.10
C TYR A 971 -36.25 34.95 25.63
N THR A 972 -37.39 34.77 26.29
CA THR A 972 -37.46 34.73 27.76
C THR A 972 -36.69 33.55 28.34
N ASN A 973 -36.69 32.39 27.68
CA ASN A 973 -35.90 31.24 28.10
C ASN A 973 -34.39 31.53 28.01
N CYS A 974 -33.92 32.22 26.96
CA CYS A 974 -32.53 32.63 26.85
C CYS A 974 -32.09 33.54 28.02
N LEU A 975 -32.93 34.50 28.43
CA LEU A 975 -32.64 35.39 29.57
C LEU A 975 -32.55 34.63 30.91
N GLN A 976 -33.38 33.59 31.10
CA GLN A 976 -33.37 32.76 32.31
C GLN A 976 -32.14 31.85 32.39
N ILE A 977 -31.75 31.23 31.28
CA ILE A 977 -30.64 30.27 31.23
C ILE A 977 -29.28 30.96 31.45
N LYS A 978 -29.12 32.19 30.93
CA LYS A 978 -27.89 32.99 30.91
C LYS A 978 -26.71 32.29 30.19
N THR A 979 -25.70 33.06 29.79
CA THR A 979 -24.45 32.48 29.24
C THR A 979 -23.19 33.16 29.74
N ASN A 980 -22.13 32.34 29.76
CA ASN A 980 -20.75 32.78 29.98
C ASN A 980 -20.04 33.12 28.64
N HIS A 981 -20.79 33.14 27.51
CA HIS A 981 -20.25 33.44 26.19
C HIS A 981 -20.75 34.80 25.69
N PRO A 982 -19.87 35.82 25.55
CA PRO A 982 -20.26 37.18 25.20
C PRO A 982 -20.97 37.28 23.83
N ILE A 983 -20.66 36.37 22.91
CA ILE A 983 -21.30 36.33 21.58
C ILE A 983 -22.81 36.05 21.62
N GLY A 984 -23.27 35.29 22.64
CA GLY A 984 -24.68 35.01 22.82
C GLY A 984 -25.49 36.27 23.14
N TRP A 985 -24.94 37.10 24.02
CA TRP A 985 -25.55 38.38 24.41
C TRP A 985 -25.57 39.42 23.28
N LEU A 986 -24.53 39.45 22.43
CA LEU A 986 -24.50 40.29 21.22
C LEU A 986 -25.65 39.95 20.26
N LEU A 987 -25.82 38.67 19.95
CA LEU A 987 -26.87 38.18 19.06
C LEU A 987 -28.27 38.42 19.65
N LEU A 988 -28.42 38.26 20.97
CA LEU A 988 -29.66 38.55 21.66
C LEU A 988 -30.02 40.04 21.57
N LYS A 989 -29.04 40.94 21.75
CA LYS A 989 -29.23 42.40 21.61
C LYS A 989 -29.63 42.81 20.18
N TYR A 990 -29.03 42.16 19.19
CA TYR A 990 -29.38 42.35 17.79
C TYR A 990 -30.82 41.91 17.49
N LEU A 991 -31.28 40.78 18.05
CA LEU A 991 -32.67 40.32 17.89
C LEU A 991 -33.67 41.21 18.63
N GLU A 992 -33.34 41.65 19.85
CA GLU A 992 -34.17 42.54 20.67
C GLU A 992 -34.49 43.86 19.93
N SER A 993 -33.46 44.50 19.37
CA SER A 993 -33.58 45.78 18.66
C SER A 993 -34.33 45.66 17.33
N ARG A 994 -34.09 44.59 16.56
CA ARG A 994 -34.70 44.40 15.24
C ARG A 994 -36.19 44.05 15.30
N TYR A 995 -36.63 43.33 16.33
CA TYR A 995 -38.01 42.82 16.44
C TYR A 995 -38.81 43.39 17.62
N SER A 996 -38.28 44.38 18.36
CA SER A 996 -38.96 45.09 19.45
C SER A 996 -39.58 44.17 20.53
N LEU A 997 -38.82 43.16 20.97
CA LEU A 997 -39.35 42.05 21.77
C LEU A 997 -39.73 42.44 23.22
N GLN A 998 -39.06 43.45 23.82
CA GLN A 998 -39.39 44.13 25.11
C GLN A 998 -38.53 45.41 25.31
N ASN A 999 -38.97 46.34 26.17
CA ASN A 999 -38.38 47.70 26.36
C ASN A 999 -37.52 47.88 27.64
N ASN A 1000 -37.09 46.82 28.33
CA ASN A 1000 -36.19 46.96 29.48
C ASN A 1000 -34.73 46.98 29.00
N SER A 1001 -34.21 48.16 28.68
CA SER A 1001 -32.93 48.38 27.97
C SER A 1001 -31.68 47.81 28.66
N ASP A 1002 -31.74 47.50 29.95
CA ASP A 1002 -30.52 47.39 30.78
C ASP A 1002 -30.14 45.94 31.16
N ILE A 1003 -31.06 44.97 31.04
CA ILE A 1003 -30.83 43.58 31.52
C ILE A 1003 -29.74 42.86 30.71
N ILE A 1004 -29.70 43.05 29.39
CA ILE A 1004 -28.68 42.43 28.53
C ILE A 1004 -27.30 43.03 28.81
N GLU A 1005 -27.24 44.35 29.00
CA GLU A 1005 -25.99 45.07 29.24
C GLU A 1005 -25.39 44.71 30.62
N GLU A 1006 -26.22 44.58 31.65
CA GLU A 1006 -25.80 44.14 32.98
C GLU A 1006 -25.27 42.70 32.97
N ASN A 1007 -26.03 41.75 32.37
CA ASN A 1007 -25.59 40.36 32.28
C ASN A 1007 -24.31 40.23 31.41
N PHE A 1008 -24.18 41.01 30.34
CA PHE A 1008 -22.96 41.06 29.53
C PHE A 1008 -21.74 41.56 30.32
N ARG A 1009 -21.89 42.62 31.12
CA ARG A 1009 -20.83 43.12 32.01
C ARG A 1009 -20.43 42.07 33.05
N THR A 1010 -21.39 41.36 33.66
CA THR A 1010 -21.07 40.26 34.58
C THR A 1010 -20.33 39.11 33.89
N CYS A 1011 -20.63 38.83 32.63
CA CYS A 1011 -19.97 37.79 31.83
C CYS A 1011 -18.51 38.13 31.50
N ILE A 1012 -18.16 39.42 31.44
CA ILE A 1012 -16.83 39.89 31.05
C ILE A 1012 -15.89 40.07 32.25
N ALA A 1013 -16.43 40.32 33.44
CA ALA A 1013 -15.63 40.52 34.66
C ALA A 1013 -14.67 39.35 34.96
N SER A 1014 -14.94 38.14 34.44
CA SER A 1014 -14.10 36.96 34.57
C SER A 1014 -13.02 36.78 33.49
N LYS A 1015 -12.97 37.60 32.43
CA LYS A 1015 -12.22 37.31 31.17
C LYS A 1015 -10.94 38.14 30.91
N GLY A 1016 -10.48 38.93 31.88
CA GLY A 1016 -9.16 39.60 31.84
C GLY A 1016 -8.94 40.49 30.60
N ILE A 1017 -7.82 40.30 29.88
CA ILE A 1017 -7.35 41.17 28.77
C ILE A 1017 -8.29 41.12 27.55
N SER A 1018 -9.02 40.01 27.34
CA SER A 1018 -9.98 39.87 26.23
C SER A 1018 -11.26 40.71 26.40
N ALA A 1019 -11.49 41.25 27.60
CA ALA A 1019 -12.65 42.06 27.94
C ALA A 1019 -12.82 43.26 27.01
N ASN A 1020 -11.73 43.97 26.72
CA ASN A 1020 -11.74 45.20 25.94
C ASN A 1020 -12.23 44.98 24.49
N CYS A 1021 -11.84 43.86 23.86
CA CYS A 1021 -12.28 43.52 22.51
C CYS A 1021 -13.78 43.18 22.48
N TRP A 1022 -14.28 42.45 23.48
CA TRP A 1022 -15.71 42.13 23.57
C TRP A 1022 -16.56 43.37 23.86
N ILE A 1023 -16.09 44.27 24.73
CA ILE A 1023 -16.72 45.57 24.99
C ILE A 1023 -16.81 46.38 23.69
N ALA A 1024 -15.72 46.47 22.92
CA ALA A 1024 -15.72 47.18 21.64
C ALA A 1024 -16.73 46.58 20.63
N ASN A 1025 -16.82 45.26 20.54
CA ASN A 1025 -17.79 44.59 19.66
C ASN A 1025 -19.24 44.82 20.11
N PHE A 1026 -19.51 44.86 21.42
CA PHE A 1026 -20.84 45.16 21.96
C PHE A 1026 -21.27 46.58 21.66
N GLU A 1027 -20.37 47.53 21.84
CA GLU A 1027 -20.63 48.93 21.52
C GLU A 1027 -20.76 49.18 20.00
N LEU A 1028 -20.10 48.38 19.17
CA LEU A 1028 -20.34 48.41 17.72
C LEU A 1028 -21.74 47.88 17.35
N VAL A 1029 -22.18 46.77 17.94
CA VAL A 1029 -23.53 46.23 17.71
C VAL A 1029 -24.57 47.21 18.22
N SER A 1030 -24.37 47.83 19.39
CA SER A 1030 -25.27 48.85 19.92
C SER A 1030 -25.34 50.07 18.99
N ALA A 1031 -24.19 50.55 18.49
CA ALA A 1031 -24.14 51.61 17.49
C ALA A 1031 -24.94 51.26 16.22
N GLN A 1032 -24.78 50.03 15.70
CA GLN A 1032 -25.54 49.56 14.55
C GLN A 1032 -27.06 49.54 14.81
N CYS A 1033 -27.48 49.14 16.01
CA CYS A 1033 -28.89 49.16 16.39
C CYS A 1033 -29.44 50.60 16.42
N TYR A 1034 -28.69 51.55 16.97
CA TYR A 1034 -29.07 52.98 16.98
C TYR A 1034 -29.16 53.56 15.56
N MET A 1035 -28.27 53.14 14.67
CA MET A 1035 -28.28 53.55 13.26
C MET A 1035 -29.56 53.11 12.53
N TRP A 1036 -30.09 51.91 12.82
CA TRP A 1036 -31.36 51.48 12.23
C TRP A 1036 -32.56 52.32 12.67
N HIS A 1037 -32.52 52.82 13.90
CA HIS A 1037 -33.50 53.76 14.43
C HIS A 1037 -33.21 55.22 14.05
N GLN A 1038 -32.23 55.46 13.15
CA GLN A 1038 -31.76 56.78 12.70
C GLN A 1038 -31.24 57.70 13.82
N ASP A 1039 -30.84 57.15 14.97
CA ASP A 1039 -30.24 57.90 16.08
C ASP A 1039 -28.70 57.92 15.97
N TYR A 1040 -28.21 58.76 15.04
CA TYR A 1040 -26.79 58.90 14.74
C TYR A 1040 -25.98 59.45 15.92
N PHE A 1041 -26.61 60.18 16.86
CA PHE A 1041 -25.93 60.77 18.01
C PHE A 1041 -25.58 59.70 19.05
N ARG A 1042 -26.52 58.82 19.39
CA ARG A 1042 -26.23 57.66 20.27
C ARG A 1042 -25.27 56.67 19.62
N ALA A 1043 -25.34 56.52 18.29
CA ALA A 1043 -24.38 55.72 17.54
C ALA A 1043 -22.94 56.26 17.63
N GLU A 1044 -22.74 57.59 17.55
CA GLU A 1044 -21.42 58.21 17.72
C GLU A 1044 -20.85 57.99 19.13
N GLN A 1045 -21.69 58.13 20.17
CA GLN A 1045 -21.26 57.90 21.55
C GLN A 1045 -20.84 56.45 21.80
N ALA A 1046 -21.63 55.49 21.31
CA ALA A 1046 -21.30 54.06 21.41
C ALA A 1046 -19.99 53.74 20.67
N LEU A 1047 -19.80 54.23 19.44
CA LEU A 1047 -18.54 54.04 18.73
C LEU A 1047 -17.36 54.74 19.40
N THR A 1048 -17.56 55.88 20.06
CA THR A 1048 -16.50 56.54 20.83
C THR A 1048 -16.04 55.67 21.99
N ARG A 1049 -16.98 55.03 22.71
CA ARG A 1049 -16.66 54.03 23.75
C ARG A 1049 -15.98 52.79 23.17
N ALA A 1050 -16.42 52.33 22.00
CA ALA A 1050 -15.79 51.21 21.30
C ALA A 1050 -14.32 51.51 20.93
N CYS A 1051 -14.05 52.69 20.38
CA CYS A 1051 -12.72 53.17 20.02
C CYS A 1051 -11.79 53.38 21.24
N ALA A 1052 -12.35 53.69 22.42
CA ALA A 1052 -11.59 53.80 23.66
C ALA A 1052 -11.18 52.41 24.19
N ALA A 1053 -11.99 51.38 23.96
CA ALA A 1053 -11.70 50.01 24.36
C ALA A 1053 -10.76 49.29 23.38
N ASN A 1054 -10.87 49.54 22.07
CA ASN A 1054 -10.03 48.93 21.04
C ASN A 1054 -9.73 49.91 19.90
N THR A 1055 -8.49 49.89 19.40
CA THR A 1055 -7.99 50.84 18.39
C THR A 1055 -7.98 50.28 16.96
N ASP A 1056 -8.88 49.33 16.68
CA ASP A 1056 -9.01 48.73 15.35
C ASP A 1056 -9.37 49.78 14.29
N SER A 1057 -8.73 49.67 13.13
CA SER A 1057 -8.91 50.58 11.99
C SER A 1057 -10.37 50.64 11.50
N CYS A 1058 -11.10 49.53 11.57
CA CYS A 1058 -12.51 49.45 11.19
C CYS A 1058 -13.43 50.24 12.13
N LEU A 1059 -13.19 50.17 13.45
CA LEU A 1059 -13.97 50.93 14.45
C LEU A 1059 -13.76 52.43 14.25
N LEU A 1060 -12.51 52.83 14.03
CA LEU A 1060 -12.14 54.21 13.75
C LEU A 1060 -12.71 54.72 12.43
N LEU A 1061 -12.78 53.87 11.39
CA LEU A 1061 -13.46 54.21 10.13
C LEU A 1061 -14.97 54.39 10.32
N CYS A 1062 -15.64 53.48 11.04
CA CYS A 1062 -17.07 53.60 11.33
C CYS A 1062 -17.36 54.89 12.13
N HIS A 1063 -16.54 55.18 13.14
CA HIS A 1063 -16.67 56.40 13.94
C HIS A 1063 -16.49 57.66 13.08
N GLY A 1064 -15.46 57.67 12.21
CA GLY A 1064 -15.19 58.77 11.30
C GLY A 1064 -16.29 59.00 10.26
N ALA A 1065 -16.88 57.94 9.72
CA ALA A 1065 -17.99 58.00 8.77
C ALA A 1065 -19.28 58.54 9.43
N ILE A 1066 -19.63 58.09 10.63
CA ILE A 1066 -20.80 58.60 11.37
C ILE A 1066 -20.60 60.08 11.75
N CYS A 1067 -19.38 60.48 12.13
CA CYS A 1067 -19.06 61.88 12.37
C CYS A 1067 -19.25 62.74 11.10
N MET A 1068 -18.94 62.23 9.91
CA MET A 1068 -19.21 62.93 8.64
C MET A 1068 -20.71 63.06 8.36
N GLU A 1069 -21.50 62.03 8.61
CA GLU A 1069 -22.96 62.09 8.45
C GLU A 1069 -23.61 63.06 9.45
N LEU A 1070 -23.15 63.08 10.70
CA LEU A 1070 -23.58 64.07 11.69
C LEU A 1070 -23.18 65.50 11.28
N ALA A 1071 -21.97 65.69 10.75
CA ALA A 1071 -21.54 66.96 10.20
C ALA A 1071 -22.43 67.43 9.04
N ARG A 1072 -22.86 66.50 8.18
CA ARG A 1072 -23.78 66.77 7.06
C ARG A 1072 -25.18 67.15 7.51
N GLN A 1073 -25.72 66.48 8.54
CA GLN A 1073 -27.08 66.71 9.02
C GLN A 1073 -27.22 67.96 9.91
N GLN A 1074 -26.23 68.21 10.79
CA GLN A 1074 -26.33 69.23 11.84
C GLN A 1074 -25.38 70.43 11.64
N GLY A 1075 -24.46 70.40 10.67
CA GLY A 1075 -23.66 71.56 10.26
C GLY A 1075 -22.58 72.03 11.27
N GLY A 1076 -21.97 71.12 12.04
CA GLY A 1076 -20.99 71.47 13.09
C GLY A 1076 -19.52 71.18 12.73
N PRO A 1077 -18.58 72.15 12.85
CA PRO A 1077 -17.15 71.94 12.57
C PRO A 1077 -16.48 70.95 13.53
N GLN A 1078 -17.05 70.74 14.71
CA GLN A 1078 -16.55 69.81 15.74
C GLN A 1078 -16.64 68.35 15.31
N PHE A 1079 -17.66 67.98 14.52
CA PHE A 1079 -17.82 66.61 14.01
C PHE A 1079 -16.86 66.33 12.84
N VAL A 1080 -16.60 67.33 11.99
CA VAL A 1080 -15.58 67.25 10.93
C VAL A 1080 -14.19 67.04 11.54
N SER A 1081 -13.84 67.78 12.60
CA SER A 1081 -12.53 67.60 13.26
C SER A 1081 -12.38 66.23 13.94
N ARG A 1082 -13.46 65.70 14.54
CA ARG A 1082 -13.47 64.33 15.10
C ARG A 1082 -13.37 63.26 14.03
N SER A 1083 -14.01 63.49 12.87
CA SER A 1083 -13.89 62.61 11.71
C SER A 1083 -12.45 62.56 11.18
N ILE A 1084 -11.81 63.72 10.98
CA ILE A 1084 -10.41 63.78 10.54
C ILE A 1084 -9.51 63.06 11.55
N SER A 1085 -9.69 63.29 12.85
CA SER A 1085 -8.88 62.64 13.89
C SER A 1085 -9.06 61.11 13.94
N SER A 1086 -10.26 60.60 13.73
CA SER A 1086 -10.53 59.16 13.76
C SER A 1086 -10.06 58.46 12.48
N LEU A 1087 -10.32 59.06 11.31
CA LEU A 1087 -9.88 58.52 10.03
C LEU A 1087 -8.35 58.56 9.84
N THR A 1088 -7.67 59.60 10.34
CA THR A 1088 -6.19 59.63 10.34
C THR A 1088 -5.59 58.54 11.21
N LYS A 1089 -6.18 58.28 12.39
CA LYS A 1089 -5.81 57.14 13.23
C LYS A 1089 -6.10 55.80 12.53
N ALA A 1090 -7.22 55.69 11.84
CA ALA A 1090 -7.56 54.49 11.06
C ALA A 1090 -6.52 54.21 9.97
N GLN A 1091 -6.07 55.25 9.26
CA GLN A 1091 -5.05 55.15 8.20
C GLN A 1091 -3.66 54.77 8.76
N ASN A 1092 -3.29 55.29 9.93
CA ASN A 1092 -2.00 54.97 10.56
C ASN A 1092 -1.98 53.55 11.16
N ASN A 1093 -3.13 53.04 11.60
CA ASN A 1093 -3.24 51.73 12.23
C ASN A 1093 -3.38 50.59 11.20
N SER A 1094 -3.73 50.88 9.95
CA SER A 1094 -3.85 49.88 8.88
C SER A 1094 -2.50 49.56 8.23
N PRO A 1095 -2.16 48.27 8.03
CA PRO A 1095 -0.89 47.87 7.40
C PRO A 1095 -0.86 48.15 5.88
N THR A 1096 -2.05 48.29 5.27
CA THR A 1096 -2.22 48.69 3.86
C THR A 1096 -3.06 49.97 3.77
N LEU A 1097 -2.79 50.79 2.75
CA LEU A 1097 -3.57 52.01 2.50
C LEU A 1097 -5.00 51.63 2.11
N LEU A 1098 -5.97 51.94 2.98
CA LEU A 1098 -7.38 51.67 2.75
C LEU A 1098 -8.01 52.75 1.85
N PRO A 1099 -8.62 52.37 0.70
CA PRO A 1099 -9.16 53.36 -0.23
C PRO A 1099 -10.34 54.16 0.32
N ILE A 1100 -11.22 53.53 1.10
CA ILE A 1100 -12.40 54.23 1.67
C ILE A 1100 -11.98 55.25 2.74
N VAL A 1101 -10.93 54.96 3.52
CA VAL A 1101 -10.39 55.88 4.53
C VAL A 1101 -9.79 57.12 3.86
N SER A 1102 -9.03 56.94 2.77
CA SER A 1102 -8.41 58.04 2.04
C SER A 1102 -9.44 58.94 1.34
N LEU A 1103 -10.52 58.36 0.79
CA LEU A 1103 -11.66 59.11 0.25
C LEU A 1103 -12.34 59.97 1.31
N LEU A 1104 -12.74 59.36 2.43
CA LEU A 1104 -13.44 60.07 3.50
C LEU A 1104 -12.56 61.14 4.14
N LEU A 1105 -11.25 60.91 4.25
CA LEU A 1105 -10.29 61.92 4.68
C LEU A 1105 -10.19 63.08 3.69
N ALA A 1106 -10.12 62.80 2.40
CA ALA A 1106 -10.11 63.85 1.38
C ALA A 1106 -11.39 64.69 1.48
N GLN A 1107 -12.56 64.06 1.58
CA GLN A 1107 -13.84 64.75 1.74
C GLN A 1107 -13.90 65.60 3.03
N ALA A 1108 -13.45 65.05 4.15
CA ALA A 1108 -13.42 65.76 5.43
C ALA A 1108 -12.47 66.97 5.38
N GLU A 1109 -11.24 66.80 4.88
CA GLU A 1109 -10.25 67.89 4.74
C GLU A 1109 -10.70 68.97 3.73
N ALA A 1110 -11.42 68.58 2.67
CA ALA A 1110 -12.05 69.52 1.74
C ALA A 1110 -13.17 70.34 2.43
N SER A 1111 -14.03 69.69 3.21
CA SER A 1111 -15.09 70.37 3.98
C SER A 1111 -14.53 71.28 5.08
N PHE A 1112 -13.31 70.99 5.56
CA PHE A 1112 -12.58 71.81 6.53
C PHE A 1112 -11.78 72.96 5.87
N GLY A 1113 -11.70 73.01 4.53
CA GLY A 1113 -11.02 74.08 3.77
C GLY A 1113 -9.52 73.87 3.55
N ALA A 1114 -8.96 72.69 3.85
CA ALA A 1114 -7.53 72.42 3.75
C ALA A 1114 -7.12 71.86 2.38
N LYS A 1115 -7.02 72.75 1.37
CA LYS A 1115 -6.79 72.37 -0.04
C LYS A 1115 -5.56 71.47 -0.27
N ALA A 1116 -4.42 71.78 0.34
CA ALA A 1116 -3.18 71.00 0.16
C ALA A 1116 -3.25 69.57 0.71
N LYS A 1117 -4.01 69.37 1.80
CA LYS A 1117 -4.21 68.04 2.40
C LYS A 1117 -5.23 67.23 1.59
N TRP A 1118 -6.29 67.87 1.10
CA TRP A 1118 -7.24 67.25 0.18
C TRP A 1118 -6.54 66.65 -1.05
N GLU A 1119 -5.68 67.43 -1.73
CA GLU A 1119 -4.94 66.95 -2.92
C GLU A 1119 -4.03 65.76 -2.59
N LYS A 1120 -3.37 65.79 -1.43
CA LYS A 1120 -2.54 64.69 -0.95
C LYS A 1120 -3.37 63.42 -0.71
N HIS A 1121 -4.49 63.51 0.01
CA HIS A 1121 -5.31 62.33 0.31
C HIS A 1121 -6.00 61.75 -0.93
N LEU A 1122 -6.41 62.59 -1.89
CA LEU A 1122 -6.97 62.14 -3.16
C LEU A 1122 -5.95 61.38 -4.02
N SER A 1123 -4.68 61.80 -4.01
CA SER A 1123 -3.59 61.07 -4.67
C SER A 1123 -3.31 59.71 -4.02
N LEU A 1124 -3.37 59.62 -2.69
CA LEU A 1124 -3.21 58.38 -1.95
C LEU A 1124 -4.37 57.40 -2.23
N GLU A 1125 -5.59 57.89 -2.40
CA GLU A 1125 -6.74 57.08 -2.78
C GLU A 1125 -6.53 56.37 -4.13
N TRP A 1126 -5.95 57.08 -5.11
CA TRP A 1126 -5.66 56.51 -6.44
C TRP A 1126 -4.77 55.26 -6.39
N PHE A 1127 -3.75 55.28 -5.52
CA PHE A 1127 -2.83 54.17 -5.33
C PHE A 1127 -3.37 53.10 -4.37
N ALA A 1128 -4.31 53.46 -3.50
CA ALA A 1128 -4.94 52.51 -2.58
C ALA A 1128 -5.83 51.49 -3.30
N TRP A 1129 -6.50 51.89 -4.40
CA TRP A 1129 -7.33 50.97 -5.19
C TRP A 1129 -6.49 50.13 -6.17
N PRO A 1130 -6.70 48.79 -6.26
CA PRO A 1130 -6.18 47.98 -7.35
C PRO A 1130 -6.84 48.40 -8.67
N ALA A 1131 -6.09 48.32 -9.77
CA ALA A 1131 -6.48 48.92 -11.05
C ALA A 1131 -7.85 48.46 -11.56
N GLU A 1132 -8.24 47.21 -11.28
CA GLU A 1132 -9.51 46.59 -11.72
C GLU A 1132 -10.74 47.06 -10.92
N MET A 1133 -10.59 47.61 -9.72
CA MET A 1133 -11.70 47.96 -8.82
C MET A 1133 -11.92 49.46 -8.62
N ARG A 1134 -11.17 50.31 -9.33
CA ARG A 1134 -11.28 51.76 -9.17
C ARG A 1134 -12.70 52.23 -9.50
N PRO A 1135 -13.41 52.89 -8.57
CA PRO A 1135 -14.79 53.32 -8.79
C PRO A 1135 -14.85 54.46 -9.81
N ALA A 1136 -15.95 54.56 -10.55
CA ALA A 1136 -16.19 55.63 -11.52
C ALA A 1136 -15.98 57.03 -10.91
N GLU A 1137 -16.38 57.20 -9.65
CA GLU A 1137 -16.27 58.45 -8.90
C GLU A 1137 -14.83 58.90 -8.67
N LEU A 1138 -13.88 57.96 -8.53
CA LEU A 1138 -12.46 58.27 -8.38
C LEU A 1138 -11.87 58.80 -9.69
N TYR A 1139 -12.20 58.14 -10.82
CA TYR A 1139 -11.83 58.64 -12.16
C TYR A 1139 -12.41 60.03 -12.41
N PHE A 1140 -13.64 60.27 -11.95
CA PHE A 1140 -14.23 61.59 -11.96
C PHE A 1140 -13.39 62.54 -11.11
N GLN A 1141 -13.18 62.32 -9.82
CA GLN A 1141 -12.45 63.27 -8.97
C GLN A 1141 -11.01 63.57 -9.44
N MET A 1142 -10.34 62.62 -10.11
CA MET A 1142 -9.04 62.85 -10.73
C MET A 1142 -9.03 63.94 -11.82
N HIS A 1143 -10.16 64.22 -12.48
CA HIS A 1143 -10.23 65.32 -13.47
C HIS A 1143 -10.05 66.70 -12.82
N LEU A 1144 -10.41 66.86 -11.55
CA LEU A 1144 -10.27 68.12 -10.81
C LEU A 1144 -8.80 68.43 -10.49
N LEU A 1145 -7.99 67.38 -10.25
CA LEU A 1145 -6.54 67.52 -10.11
C LEU A 1145 -5.87 67.86 -11.44
N ALA A 1146 -6.37 67.32 -12.56
CA ALA A 1146 -5.82 67.57 -13.89
C ALA A 1146 -6.13 68.97 -14.46
N LYS A 1147 -7.11 69.71 -13.90
CA LYS A 1147 -7.56 71.03 -14.40
C LYS A 1147 -6.75 72.23 -13.88
N GLN A 1148 -5.81 72.06 -12.95
CA GLN A 1148 -5.10 73.18 -12.30
C GLN A 1148 -3.71 73.48 -12.94
N PRO A 1149 -3.33 74.76 -13.21
CA PRO A 1149 -2.00 75.12 -13.71
C PRO A 1149 -0.91 75.04 -12.62
N SER A 1150 0.30 74.67 -13.04
CA SER A 1150 1.40 74.24 -12.18
C SER A 1150 2.09 75.36 -11.38
N THR A 1151 2.07 75.25 -10.05
CA THR A 1151 3.10 75.84 -9.18
C THR A 1151 3.53 74.84 -8.10
N GLY A 1152 4.74 74.26 -8.21
CA GLY A 1152 5.47 73.65 -7.08
C GLY A 1152 5.68 72.12 -7.06
N SER A 1153 6.96 71.74 -7.16
CA SER A 1153 7.74 70.50 -6.89
C SER A 1153 7.13 69.06 -6.93
N THR A 1154 7.84 68.27 -7.74
CA THR A 1154 7.94 66.81 -8.01
C THR A 1154 8.14 65.93 -6.76
N GLN A 1155 7.51 64.76 -6.58
CA GLN A 1155 7.85 63.51 -7.27
C GLN A 1155 6.71 62.46 -7.38
N ASP A 1156 5.53 62.65 -6.76
CA ASP A 1156 4.42 61.68 -6.83
C ASP A 1156 3.38 61.96 -7.94
N ARG A 1157 3.67 62.94 -8.83
CA ARG A 1157 2.70 63.54 -9.77
C ARG A 1157 2.73 62.98 -11.21
N CYS A 1158 3.25 61.77 -11.43
CA CYS A 1158 3.42 61.25 -12.81
C CYS A 1158 2.13 60.81 -13.52
N ILE A 1159 1.03 60.53 -12.80
CA ILE A 1159 -0.20 59.98 -13.43
C ILE A 1159 -1.12 61.08 -13.96
N ALA A 1160 -1.22 62.22 -13.24
CA ALA A 1160 -2.19 63.28 -13.52
C ALA A 1160 -1.99 64.02 -14.85
N TYR A 1161 -0.76 64.04 -15.39
CA TYR A 1161 -0.40 64.85 -16.56
C TYR A 1161 -0.28 64.05 -17.87
N THR A 1162 -0.48 62.72 -17.84
CA THR A 1162 -0.39 61.87 -19.05
C THR A 1162 -1.73 61.72 -19.79
N GLN A 1163 -2.84 62.12 -19.17
CA GLN A 1163 -4.18 62.03 -19.75
C GLN A 1163 -4.91 63.36 -19.62
N SER A 1164 -5.56 63.83 -20.69
CA SER A 1164 -6.39 65.04 -20.68
C SER A 1164 -7.53 64.89 -19.65
N SER A 1165 -7.94 66.01 -19.04
CA SER A 1165 -9.06 66.06 -18.09
C SER A 1165 -10.34 65.42 -18.64
N GLU A 1166 -10.56 65.53 -19.96
CA GLU A 1166 -11.66 64.89 -20.68
C GLU A 1166 -11.61 63.35 -20.65
N ARG A 1167 -10.42 62.74 -20.81
CA ARG A 1167 -10.28 61.27 -20.79
C ARG A 1167 -10.60 60.68 -19.43
N TRP A 1168 -10.32 61.41 -18.36
CA TRP A 1168 -10.70 61.02 -17.00
C TRP A 1168 -12.23 60.98 -16.84
N ILE A 1169 -12.92 62.00 -17.34
CA ILE A 1169 -14.39 62.09 -17.30
C ILE A 1169 -15.02 61.01 -18.18
N GLN A 1170 -14.50 60.75 -19.39
CA GLN A 1170 -14.98 59.69 -20.28
C GLN A 1170 -14.85 58.29 -19.64
N ARG A 1171 -13.74 58.00 -18.96
CA ARG A 1171 -13.57 56.73 -18.23
C ARG A 1171 -14.55 56.58 -17.07
N ALA A 1172 -14.81 57.66 -16.32
CA ALA A 1172 -15.84 57.66 -15.28
C ALA A 1172 -17.23 57.35 -15.85
N ILE A 1173 -17.57 57.94 -17.01
CA ILE A 1173 -18.82 57.68 -17.72
C ILE A 1173 -18.92 56.22 -18.20
N HIS A 1174 -17.85 55.64 -18.75
CA HIS A 1174 -17.86 54.23 -19.17
C HIS A 1174 -18.14 53.27 -18.01
N LEU A 1175 -17.59 53.56 -16.82
CA LEU A 1175 -17.77 52.73 -15.63
C LEU A 1175 -19.13 52.94 -14.96
N ASN A 1176 -19.70 54.14 -15.03
CA ASN A 1176 -21.04 54.43 -14.54
C ASN A 1176 -21.79 55.44 -15.43
N PRO A 1177 -22.43 54.97 -16.52
CA PRO A 1177 -23.08 55.84 -17.49
C PRO A 1177 -24.36 56.49 -16.95
N SER A 1178 -24.90 56.00 -15.82
CA SER A 1178 -26.14 56.50 -15.23
C SER A 1178 -26.00 57.86 -14.52
N CYS A 1179 -24.77 58.29 -14.23
CA CYS A 1179 -24.54 59.51 -13.45
C CYS A 1179 -24.54 60.76 -14.36
N LEU A 1180 -25.67 61.48 -14.38
CA LEU A 1180 -25.87 62.74 -15.10
C LEU A 1180 -24.81 63.82 -14.79
N ARG A 1181 -24.19 63.78 -13.60
CA ARG A 1181 -23.15 64.75 -13.21
C ARG A 1181 -21.93 64.67 -14.11
N TYR A 1182 -21.51 63.46 -14.48
CA TYR A 1182 -20.31 63.25 -15.30
C TYR A 1182 -20.52 63.74 -16.74
N TRP A 1183 -21.73 63.54 -17.28
CA TRP A 1183 -22.12 64.00 -18.60
C TRP A 1183 -22.17 65.53 -18.69
N ARG A 1184 -22.79 66.21 -17.73
CA ARG A 1184 -22.84 67.69 -17.68
C ARG A 1184 -21.45 68.33 -17.63
N THR A 1185 -20.52 67.73 -16.88
CA THR A 1185 -19.14 68.21 -16.83
C THR A 1185 -18.33 67.92 -18.09
N LEU A 1186 -18.66 66.86 -18.83
CA LEU A 1186 -18.08 66.61 -20.15
C LEU A 1186 -18.57 67.66 -21.16
N GLU A 1187 -19.87 67.97 -21.18
CA GLU A 1187 -20.44 69.03 -22.02
C GLU A 1187 -19.79 70.40 -21.76
N MET A 1188 -19.59 70.76 -20.49
CA MET A 1188 -18.89 72.00 -20.13
C MET A 1188 -17.40 71.99 -20.47
N ALA A 1189 -16.76 70.81 -20.50
CA ALA A 1189 -15.34 70.67 -20.85
C ALA A 1189 -15.11 70.66 -22.37
N VAL A 1190 -16.08 70.19 -23.17
CA VAL A 1190 -16.05 70.19 -24.65
C VAL A 1190 -16.42 71.57 -25.23
N ALA A 1191 -17.20 72.37 -24.48
CA ALA A 1191 -17.55 73.75 -24.84
C ALA A 1191 -16.47 74.80 -24.50
N SER A 1192 -15.44 74.42 -23.74
CA SER A 1192 -14.31 75.26 -23.28
C SER A 1192 -13.01 74.82 -23.94
#